data_AF-A0A2G5SN72-F1
#
_entry.id   AF-A0A2G5SN72-F1
#
_cell.length_a   1.000
_cell.length_b   1.000
_cell.length_c   1.000
_cell.angle_alpha   90.00
_cell.angle_beta   90.00
_cell.angle_gamma   90.00
#
_symmetry.space_group_name_H-M   'P 1'
#
loop_
_entity.id
_entity.type
_entity.pdbx_description
1 polymer ?
#
loop_
_entity_poly.entity_id
_entity_poly.type
_entity_poly.pdbx_seq_one_letter_code
_entity_poly.pdbx_strand_id
1 'polypeptide(L)'
;MYSVTAYPKPFVHSLFFCTIIFSFVHQCVPFSTSSYRTLLYGEKLKGFLTISPADENGDTYIVSFDIKERPNDTLVWAVHTSSAPYDMAVMTDNCRRVKKSPPVVKNMPVTDSTINGDGLAGNTLVVSGDNSEVLACATVIIPGKQLMHASFHQEPIEGHVHIIPIKNNAVRLVPDLKYMPKFDYVEPEKKIMTWAFVDSCANPNETTKQTDYSEVGVDSRATFAFTLPENYTVEALALYREDKLFACADIVNVEPRTLKSLGVTLRQNHYFEPVIGLQHPPKELHIRDDCLDISTEIIHKNYLNYYPSVNIFGSESIMLKSLVLNTSCSALRPQFARPAAIATFLHPIIGRIALVDTDDKILLTGEIRNIFDEMSTRATVLVSNKTAESTSCTHTTCDTCHRVENAAVVVGKNEKAVTLTGVFNWFNISDMRSAIIDLEWMKVCANLTVLPSGALTMHAMVKRVAPFSSATVASVVALEYPANNYTEILINKKQAFSDVQAHFRPLDRSITSGPPCGDQNLGGVTKVSWIGDLKKNLMSNESDSSVIFDEKFVTGATSMLGTSILLKDGKEVFCGHFEPPCERSVAFAEIGHPFDGYIKMTQYVNSNWESGFPTEIYYSLKYSNQTDPTVNPESVSWEIVSDQNLTCNTALVFNPLQVDESECSSQRYEFCPIGSAANRSKPLLMHARWHLTAQSFPLSGPYSVVGKTLRLRSIKNPDQIGCYPVKKVSEATFRWVVYTNTSLSTVQQRISKKTKVPFFKIEVDYTRELYQTRCTIFRITILEEDEKLEQILDSFDVEARKFKNDTELMCSGTQPLSAEANDAISQNIITSSSSSLLSPIPLSKLLLVFAAAAALHFL
;
A
#
# COMPACT_ATOMS: atom_id res chain seq x y z
N MET A 1 -59.08 19.24 -67.99
CA MET A 1 -57.85 19.54 -68.75
C MET A 1 -56.83 18.45 -68.42
N TYR A 2 -56.38 17.75 -69.47
CA TYR A 2 -55.29 16.73 -69.63
C TYR A 2 -54.29 16.54 -68.45
N SER A 3 -53.68 15.38 -68.16
CA SER A 3 -53.49 14.08 -68.84
C SER A 3 -52.62 13.15 -67.93
N VAL A 4 -53.01 11.88 -67.67
CA VAL A 4 -52.41 10.58 -68.11
C VAL A 4 -51.14 10.05 -67.36
N THR A 5 -51.23 8.76 -66.97
CA THR A 5 -50.22 7.67 -66.74
C THR A 5 -49.20 7.65 -65.57
N ALA A 6 -49.25 6.58 -64.73
CA ALA A 6 -48.35 5.39 -64.73
C ALA A 6 -48.12 4.75 -63.33
N TYR A 7 -48.22 3.41 -63.24
CA TYR A 7 -47.72 2.47 -62.20
C TYR A 7 -46.17 2.25 -62.36
N PRO A 8 -45.36 1.56 -61.47
CA PRO A 8 -45.65 0.32 -60.72
C PRO A 8 -44.94 0.03 -59.34
N LYS A 9 -45.32 -1.14 -58.76
CA LYS A 9 -44.77 -2.09 -57.73
C LYS A 9 -43.25 -2.47 -57.87
N PRO A 10 -42.61 -3.44 -57.11
CA PRO A 10 -42.77 -4.03 -55.73
C PRO A 10 -41.42 -4.36 -54.97
N PHE A 11 -41.47 -5.20 -53.91
CA PHE A 11 -40.41 -5.95 -53.15
C PHE A 11 -39.68 -5.18 -52.02
N VAL A 12 -39.61 -5.61 -50.75
CA VAL A 12 -39.44 -6.97 -50.17
C VAL A 12 -40.22 -7.11 -48.84
N HIS A 13 -41.01 -8.17 -48.75
CA HIS A 13 -41.49 -8.77 -47.50
C HIS A 13 -40.41 -9.71 -46.95
N SER A 14 -40.00 -9.52 -45.69
CA SER A 14 -39.66 -10.58 -44.69
C SER A 14 -38.76 -9.97 -43.62
N LEU A 15 -39.30 -9.68 -42.43
CA LEU A 15 -38.63 -9.60 -41.11
C LEU A 15 -39.47 -8.75 -40.13
N PHE A 16 -40.71 -9.14 -39.85
CA PHE A 16 -41.48 -8.49 -38.77
C PHE A 16 -42.36 -9.46 -37.97
N PHE A 17 -41.96 -10.74 -37.90
CA PHE A 17 -42.70 -11.78 -37.19
C PHE A 17 -41.82 -12.71 -36.34
N CYS A 18 -40.72 -12.21 -35.75
CA CYS A 18 -39.86 -12.99 -34.86
C CYS A 18 -39.50 -12.30 -33.53
N THR A 19 -40.10 -11.16 -33.17
CA THR A 19 -39.70 -10.40 -31.96
C THR A 19 -40.73 -10.41 -30.82
N ILE A 20 -41.73 -11.28 -30.86
CA ILE A 20 -42.70 -11.42 -29.75
C ILE A 20 -42.91 -12.90 -29.40
N ILE A 21 -41.84 -13.70 -29.34
CA ILE A 21 -41.79 -14.97 -28.60
C ILE A 21 -40.34 -15.18 -28.12
N PHE A 22 -39.81 -14.28 -27.29
CA PHE A 22 -38.57 -14.52 -26.51
C PHE A 22 -38.56 -13.74 -25.18
N SER A 23 -39.73 -13.41 -24.65
CA SER A 23 -39.90 -12.70 -23.37
C SER A 23 -40.27 -13.64 -22.21
N PHE A 24 -39.68 -14.84 -22.20
CA PHE A 24 -39.65 -15.78 -21.06
C PHE A 24 -38.33 -16.56 -21.06
N VAL A 25 -37.22 -15.88 -21.32
CA VAL A 25 -35.92 -16.36 -20.84
C VAL A 25 -35.79 -15.79 -19.44
N HIS A 26 -36.01 -16.66 -18.44
CA HIS A 26 -35.54 -16.42 -17.08
C HIS A 26 -34.16 -15.77 -17.17
N GLN A 27 -34.01 -14.60 -16.56
CA GLN A 27 -32.71 -14.07 -16.20
C GLN A 27 -32.08 -15.09 -15.24
N CYS A 28 -31.40 -16.10 -15.79
CA CYS A 28 -30.34 -16.79 -15.09
C CYS A 28 -29.26 -15.74 -14.86
N VAL A 29 -29.33 -15.09 -13.71
CA VAL A 29 -28.13 -14.62 -13.03
C VAL A 29 -27.17 -15.82 -13.05
N PRO A 30 -25.92 -15.70 -13.52
CA PRO A 30 -24.97 -16.77 -13.33
C PRO A 30 -24.76 -16.87 -11.82
N PHE A 31 -25.45 -17.80 -11.18
CA PHE A 31 -25.07 -18.25 -9.86
C PHE A 31 -23.62 -18.70 -9.97
N SER A 32 -22.75 -18.09 -9.17
CA SER A 32 -21.44 -18.67 -8.93
C SER A 32 -21.67 -19.99 -8.22
N THR A 33 -21.76 -21.08 -8.98
CA THR A 33 -21.76 -22.45 -8.47
C THR A 33 -20.34 -22.76 -8.02
N SER A 34 -19.90 -22.14 -6.92
CA SER A 34 -18.59 -22.42 -6.36
C SER A 34 -18.54 -23.91 -6.02
N SER A 35 -17.69 -24.66 -6.70
CA SER A 35 -17.31 -26.01 -6.30
C SER A 35 -16.12 -25.90 -5.34
N TYR A 36 -16.10 -26.74 -4.31
CA TYR A 36 -14.96 -26.93 -3.43
C TYR A 36 -14.15 -28.07 -4.00
N ARG A 37 -12.97 -27.77 -4.51
CA ARG A 37 -12.01 -28.80 -4.87
C ARG A 37 -10.94 -28.84 -3.78
N THR A 38 -10.32 -29.99 -3.54
CA THR A 38 -9.20 -30.16 -2.61
C THR A 38 -8.31 -31.32 -3.05
N LEU A 39 -7.06 -31.31 -2.60
CA LEU A 39 -6.07 -32.31 -2.98
C LEU A 39 -6.33 -33.63 -2.22
N LEU A 40 -6.35 -34.73 -2.95
CA LEU A 40 -6.23 -36.08 -2.39
C LEU A 40 -4.78 -36.51 -2.53
N TYR A 41 -4.05 -36.52 -1.42
CA TYR A 41 -2.64 -36.83 -1.42
C TYR A 41 -2.28 -37.83 -0.32
N GLY A 42 -1.57 -38.86 -0.70
CA GLY A 42 -0.81 -39.71 0.24
C GLY A 42 0.28 -40.46 -0.50
N GLU A 43 1.01 -41.33 0.21
CA GLU A 43 2.22 -41.99 -0.30
C GLU A 43 2.06 -42.69 -1.66
N LYS A 44 0.85 -43.20 -1.96
CA LYS A 44 0.58 -44.06 -3.13
C LYS A 44 -0.54 -43.53 -4.04
N LEU A 45 -1.16 -42.39 -3.72
CA LEU A 45 -2.31 -41.87 -4.45
C LEU A 45 -2.25 -40.34 -4.54
N LYS A 46 -2.37 -39.83 -5.77
CA LYS A 46 -2.41 -38.40 -6.08
C LYS A 46 -3.59 -38.07 -6.98
N GLY A 47 -4.43 -37.15 -6.55
CA GLY A 47 -5.61 -36.72 -7.29
C GLY A 47 -6.33 -35.54 -6.64
N PHE A 48 -7.55 -35.29 -7.08
CA PHE A 48 -8.44 -34.27 -6.55
C PHE A 48 -9.76 -34.86 -6.08
N LEU A 49 -10.25 -34.27 -5.01
CA LEU A 49 -11.63 -34.38 -4.56
C LEU A 49 -12.34 -33.10 -4.99
N THR A 50 -13.44 -33.20 -5.72
CA THR A 50 -14.30 -32.07 -6.07
C THR A 50 -15.66 -32.25 -5.42
N ILE A 51 -16.16 -31.20 -4.81
CA ILE A 51 -17.43 -31.15 -4.09
C ILE A 51 -18.22 -30.00 -4.70
N SER A 52 -19.25 -30.31 -5.46
CA SER A 52 -20.12 -29.32 -6.10
C SER A 52 -21.54 -29.43 -5.57
N PRO A 53 -22.28 -28.32 -5.41
CA PRO A 53 -23.69 -28.39 -5.07
C PRO A 53 -24.45 -29.19 -6.13
N ALA A 54 -25.27 -30.14 -5.69
CA ALA A 54 -26.07 -30.99 -6.56
C ALA A 54 -27.48 -30.42 -6.80
N ASP A 55 -27.95 -29.53 -5.92
CA ASP A 55 -29.26 -28.89 -5.96
C ASP A 55 -29.17 -27.36 -5.73
N GLU A 56 -30.23 -26.65 -6.11
CA GLU A 56 -30.34 -25.19 -5.94
C GLU A 56 -30.49 -24.78 -4.46
N ASN A 57 -30.89 -25.72 -3.59
CA ASN A 57 -31.08 -25.50 -2.16
C ASN A 57 -29.75 -25.58 -1.36
N GLY A 58 -28.68 -26.13 -1.97
CA GLY A 58 -27.39 -26.33 -1.31
C GLY A 58 -27.41 -27.43 -0.24
N ASP A 59 -28.33 -28.39 -0.35
CA ASP A 59 -28.53 -29.42 0.67
C ASP A 59 -27.72 -30.68 0.39
N THR A 60 -27.53 -30.99 -0.89
CA THR A 60 -26.79 -32.16 -1.36
C THR A 60 -25.60 -31.75 -2.23
N TYR A 61 -24.53 -32.53 -2.15
CA TYR A 61 -23.27 -32.28 -2.83
C TYR A 61 -22.84 -33.51 -3.61
N ILE A 62 -22.34 -33.29 -4.82
CA ILE A 62 -21.67 -34.30 -5.64
C ILE A 62 -20.21 -34.32 -5.22
N VAL A 63 -19.75 -35.49 -4.77
CA VAL A 63 -18.35 -35.78 -4.47
C VAL A 63 -17.75 -36.54 -5.65
N SER A 64 -16.86 -35.89 -6.38
CA SER A 64 -16.21 -36.41 -7.58
C SER A 64 -14.70 -36.57 -7.36
N PHE A 65 -14.08 -37.52 -8.06
CA PHE A 65 -12.67 -37.85 -7.91
C PHE A 65 -11.93 -37.75 -9.24
N ASP A 66 -10.81 -37.03 -9.26
CA ASP A 66 -9.90 -36.93 -10.42
C ASP A 66 -8.52 -37.47 -10.00
N ILE A 67 -8.29 -38.77 -10.20
CA ILE A 67 -7.09 -39.48 -9.72
C ILE A 67 -6.16 -39.74 -10.91
N LYS A 68 -4.95 -39.17 -10.85
CA LYS A 68 -3.95 -39.28 -11.92
C LYS A 68 -3.09 -40.53 -11.79
N GLU A 69 -2.74 -40.89 -10.55
CA GLU A 69 -1.97 -42.10 -10.23
C GLU A 69 -2.85 -43.03 -9.40
N ARG A 70 -3.33 -44.11 -10.04
CA ARG A 70 -4.20 -45.10 -9.41
C ARG A 70 -3.38 -46.36 -9.11
N PRO A 71 -3.31 -46.83 -7.85
CA PRO A 71 -2.82 -48.17 -7.58
C PRO A 71 -3.73 -49.22 -8.24
N ASN A 72 -3.22 -50.42 -8.50
CA ASN A 72 -3.99 -51.53 -9.12
C ASN A 72 -5.13 -52.08 -8.22
N ASP A 73 -5.34 -51.50 -7.05
CA ASP A 73 -6.29 -51.94 -6.03
C ASP A 73 -7.70 -51.37 -6.26
N THR A 74 -8.74 -52.06 -5.77
CA THR A 74 -10.06 -51.42 -5.71
C THR A 74 -10.10 -50.37 -4.61
N LEU A 75 -10.50 -49.15 -4.98
CA LEU A 75 -10.48 -48.00 -4.10
C LEU A 75 -11.88 -47.75 -3.54
N VAL A 76 -11.95 -47.61 -2.22
CA VAL A 76 -13.15 -47.17 -1.51
C VAL A 76 -12.84 -45.92 -0.69
N TRP A 77 -13.85 -45.12 -0.41
CA TRP A 77 -13.73 -43.98 0.48
C TRP A 77 -14.79 -43.99 1.58
N ALA A 78 -14.47 -43.34 2.68
CA ALA A 78 -15.32 -43.19 3.86
C ALA A 78 -15.16 -41.78 4.45
N VAL A 79 -16.15 -41.29 5.20
CA VAL A 79 -16.07 -39.98 5.89
C VAL A 79 -16.03 -40.22 7.39
N HIS A 80 -15.05 -39.65 8.07
CA HIS A 80 -14.75 -39.85 9.48
C HIS A 80 -14.90 -38.54 10.27
N THR A 81 -15.35 -38.64 11.51
CA THR A 81 -15.64 -37.49 12.40
C THR A 81 -14.42 -36.78 12.97
N SER A 82 -13.21 -37.32 12.81
CA SER A 82 -11.98 -36.64 13.17
C SER A 82 -11.43 -35.85 11.99
N SER A 83 -10.78 -34.73 12.28
CA SER A 83 -10.09 -33.93 11.27
C SER A 83 -8.70 -34.49 10.97
N ALA A 84 -8.31 -34.45 9.70
CA ALA A 84 -6.91 -34.29 9.33
C ALA A 84 -6.63 -32.78 9.27
N PRO A 85 -5.53 -32.28 9.87
CA PRO A 85 -5.15 -30.87 9.74
C PRO A 85 -5.12 -30.49 8.27
N TYR A 86 -5.67 -29.31 7.97
CA TYR A 86 -5.90 -28.84 6.61
C TYR A 86 -4.62 -28.80 5.76
N ASP A 87 -3.52 -28.49 6.44
CA ASP A 87 -2.17 -28.30 5.95
C ASP A 87 -1.30 -29.58 6.01
N MET A 88 -1.79 -30.65 6.64
CA MET A 88 -1.07 -31.92 6.85
C MET A 88 -1.82 -33.16 6.32
N ALA A 89 -2.78 -32.99 5.41
CA ALA A 89 -3.49 -34.06 4.70
C ALA A 89 -2.54 -35.04 3.95
N VAL A 90 -1.28 -34.62 3.77
CA VAL A 90 -0.19 -35.33 3.09
C VAL A 90 0.45 -36.42 3.98
N MET A 91 0.29 -36.37 5.30
CA MET A 91 0.96 -37.32 6.21
C MET A 91 0.08 -38.56 6.47
N THR A 92 0.54 -39.71 5.99
CA THR A 92 -0.14 -41.01 6.08
C THR A 92 -0.61 -41.35 7.50
N ASP A 93 0.17 -40.99 8.51
CA ASP A 93 -0.15 -41.24 9.91
C ASP A 93 -1.36 -40.43 10.41
N ASN A 94 -1.56 -39.23 9.87
CA ASN A 94 -2.75 -38.43 10.18
C ASN A 94 -4.00 -39.11 9.64
N CYS A 95 -3.96 -39.55 8.38
CA CYS A 95 -5.06 -40.27 7.77
C CYS A 95 -5.35 -41.61 8.48
N ARG A 96 -4.31 -42.33 8.93
CA ARG A 96 -4.46 -43.54 9.76
C ARG A 96 -5.11 -43.26 11.10
N ARG A 97 -4.78 -42.14 11.76
CA ARG A 97 -5.42 -41.72 13.02
C ARG A 97 -6.90 -41.38 12.80
N VAL A 98 -7.21 -40.62 11.76
CA VAL A 98 -8.59 -40.27 11.38
C VAL A 98 -9.44 -41.51 11.15
N LYS A 99 -8.91 -42.53 10.44
CA LYS A 99 -9.63 -43.77 10.18
C LYS A 99 -10.08 -44.52 11.45
N LYS A 100 -9.42 -44.28 12.60
CA LYS A 100 -9.82 -44.86 13.89
C LYS A 100 -11.08 -44.21 14.47
N SER A 101 -11.47 -43.04 13.98
CA SER A 101 -12.68 -42.35 14.43
C SER A 101 -13.95 -42.94 13.80
N PRO A 102 -15.13 -42.75 14.43
CA PRO A 102 -16.39 -43.21 13.87
C PRO A 102 -16.63 -42.66 12.45
N PRO A 103 -16.96 -43.52 11.47
CA PRO A 103 -17.32 -43.07 10.13
C PRO A 103 -18.82 -42.69 10.05
N VAL A 104 -19.08 -41.54 9.43
CA VAL A 104 -20.42 -41.04 9.06
C VAL A 104 -20.90 -41.67 7.76
N VAL A 105 -19.98 -41.91 6.80
CA VAL A 105 -20.23 -42.58 5.52
C VAL A 105 -19.20 -43.69 5.37
N LYS A 106 -19.60 -44.89 4.90
CA LYS A 106 -18.75 -46.08 4.86
C LYS A 106 -18.67 -46.69 3.46
N ASN A 107 -17.47 -47.13 3.07
CA ASN A 107 -17.19 -48.05 1.96
C ASN A 107 -17.84 -47.68 0.62
N MET A 108 -17.79 -46.40 0.26
CA MET A 108 -18.31 -45.92 -1.02
C MET A 108 -17.27 -46.15 -2.12
N PRO A 109 -17.66 -46.55 -3.34
CA PRO A 109 -16.73 -46.65 -4.45
C PRO A 109 -16.20 -45.25 -4.83
N VAL A 110 -14.95 -45.19 -5.30
CA VAL A 110 -14.36 -43.96 -5.84
C VAL A 110 -14.96 -43.65 -7.23
N THR A 111 -16.19 -43.17 -7.19
CA THR A 111 -17.01 -42.68 -8.30
C THR A 111 -17.85 -41.52 -7.80
N ASP A 112 -18.33 -40.67 -8.71
CA ASP A 112 -19.19 -39.54 -8.40
C ASP A 112 -20.40 -39.97 -7.57
N SER A 113 -20.53 -39.39 -6.38
CA SER A 113 -21.52 -39.78 -5.38
C SER A 113 -22.22 -38.55 -4.79
N THR A 114 -23.55 -38.59 -4.67
CA THR A 114 -24.32 -37.49 -4.05
C THR A 114 -24.55 -37.75 -2.56
N ILE A 115 -24.25 -36.77 -1.69
CA ILE A 115 -24.30 -36.90 -0.23
C ILE A 115 -24.87 -35.62 0.40
N ASN A 116 -25.48 -35.72 1.58
CA ASN A 116 -25.89 -34.57 2.38
C ASN A 116 -24.67 -33.79 2.94
N GLY A 117 -24.67 -32.47 2.78
CA GLY A 117 -23.58 -31.58 3.20
C GLY A 117 -23.26 -31.58 4.70
N ASP A 118 -24.24 -31.76 5.59
CA ASP A 118 -24.02 -31.66 7.04
C ASP A 118 -23.12 -32.79 7.60
N GLY A 119 -23.15 -33.95 6.93
CA GLY A 119 -22.28 -35.09 7.20
C GLY A 119 -20.87 -34.95 6.60
N LEU A 120 -20.66 -33.97 5.72
CA LEU A 120 -19.41 -33.73 4.99
C LEU A 120 -18.58 -32.58 5.58
N ALA A 121 -19.20 -31.42 5.82
CA ALA A 121 -18.48 -30.20 6.25
C ALA A 121 -17.61 -30.43 7.49
N GLY A 122 -16.31 -30.12 7.47
CA GLY A 122 -15.40 -30.27 8.60
C GLY A 122 -15.04 -31.71 8.98
N ASN A 123 -15.61 -32.72 8.33
CA ASN A 123 -15.21 -34.12 8.47
C ASN A 123 -14.13 -34.49 7.45
N THR A 124 -13.45 -35.60 7.69
CA THR A 124 -12.36 -36.06 6.82
C THR A 124 -12.78 -37.23 5.96
N LEU A 125 -12.64 -37.07 4.64
CA LEU A 125 -12.75 -38.16 3.69
C LEU A 125 -11.44 -38.94 3.67
N VAL A 126 -11.51 -40.27 3.80
CA VAL A 126 -10.36 -41.18 3.76
C VAL A 126 -10.55 -42.16 2.62
N VAL A 127 -9.56 -42.25 1.73
CA VAL A 127 -9.50 -43.25 0.65
C VAL A 127 -8.66 -44.42 1.11
N SER A 128 -9.20 -45.64 0.95
CA SER A 128 -8.55 -46.91 1.31
C SER A 128 -8.54 -47.89 0.13
N GLY A 129 -7.53 -48.77 0.09
CA GLY A 129 -7.45 -49.90 -0.84
C GLY A 129 -8.00 -51.22 -0.26
N ASP A 130 -7.82 -52.31 -1.00
CA ASP A 130 -8.38 -53.66 -0.75
C ASP A 130 -8.09 -54.24 0.65
N ASN A 131 -6.95 -53.87 1.25
CA ASN A 131 -6.53 -54.34 2.58
C ASN A 131 -6.84 -53.33 3.71
N SER A 132 -7.74 -52.38 3.49
CA SER A 132 -7.95 -51.26 4.42
C SER A 132 -6.69 -50.41 4.65
N GLU A 133 -5.70 -50.49 3.76
CA GLU A 133 -4.57 -49.57 3.75
C GLU A 133 -5.07 -48.16 3.45
N VAL A 134 -4.68 -47.19 4.26
CA VAL A 134 -5.03 -45.79 4.07
C VAL A 134 -4.10 -45.18 3.03
N LEU A 135 -4.68 -44.71 1.92
CA LEU A 135 -3.92 -44.24 0.75
C LEU A 135 -3.88 -42.71 0.67
N ALA A 136 -4.95 -42.04 1.06
CA ALA A 136 -5.06 -40.58 1.10
C ALA A 136 -6.21 -40.14 2.02
N CYS A 137 -6.19 -38.90 2.48
CA CYS A 137 -7.34 -38.28 3.13
C CYS A 137 -7.44 -36.78 2.82
N ALA A 138 -8.63 -36.21 3.00
CA ALA A 138 -8.87 -34.78 2.83
C ALA A 138 -10.04 -34.30 3.71
N THR A 139 -9.83 -33.20 4.44
CA THR A 139 -10.91 -32.54 5.19
C THR A 139 -11.79 -31.73 4.24
N VAL A 140 -13.09 -31.92 4.36
CA VAL A 140 -14.09 -31.37 3.44
C VAL A 140 -14.58 -30.01 3.93
N ILE A 141 -14.60 -29.01 3.04
CA ILE A 141 -15.24 -27.72 3.30
C ILE A 141 -16.37 -27.56 2.29
N ILE A 142 -17.49 -27.03 2.74
CA ILE A 142 -18.61 -26.73 1.84
C ILE A 142 -18.32 -25.41 1.11
N PRO A 143 -18.37 -25.39 -0.22
CA PRO A 143 -18.13 -24.17 -0.97
C PRO A 143 -19.24 -23.14 -0.75
N GLY A 144 -18.89 -21.86 -0.81
CA GLY A 144 -19.80 -20.73 -0.57
C GLY A 144 -20.02 -20.39 0.91
N LYS A 145 -19.41 -21.15 1.84
CA LYS A 145 -19.39 -20.83 3.27
C LYS A 145 -18.04 -20.23 3.67
N GLN A 146 -18.08 -19.23 4.55
CA GLN A 146 -16.88 -18.59 5.07
C GLN A 146 -16.18 -19.52 6.06
N LEU A 147 -14.91 -19.82 5.80
CA LEU A 147 -14.06 -20.50 6.78
C LEU A 147 -13.52 -19.46 7.75
N MET A 148 -13.68 -19.69 9.04
CA MET A 148 -13.15 -18.83 10.10
C MET A 148 -12.10 -19.60 10.91
N HIS A 149 -11.22 -18.89 11.60
CA HIS A 149 -10.33 -19.50 12.60
C HIS A 149 -10.08 -18.58 13.78
N ALA A 150 -9.66 -19.17 14.89
CA ALA A 150 -9.03 -18.51 16.02
C ALA A 150 -7.61 -19.07 16.20
N SER A 151 -6.60 -18.20 16.28
CA SER A 151 -5.18 -18.58 16.34
C SER A 151 -4.61 -18.39 17.74
N PHE A 152 -4.03 -19.44 18.30
CA PHE A 152 -3.52 -19.46 19.66
C PHE A 152 -2.00 -19.61 19.65
N HIS A 153 -1.31 -18.69 20.33
CA HIS A 153 0.15 -18.66 20.48
C HIS A 153 0.57 -18.54 21.95
N GLN A 154 -0.12 -19.27 22.83
CA GLN A 154 0.07 -19.18 24.28
C GLN A 154 0.82 -20.40 24.78
N GLU A 155 2.02 -20.19 25.35
CA GLU A 155 2.80 -21.30 25.90
C GLU A 155 1.97 -22.14 26.91
N PRO A 156 1.93 -23.48 26.76
CA PRO A 156 2.78 -24.32 25.92
C PRO A 156 2.19 -24.73 24.56
N ILE A 157 1.08 -24.15 24.11
CA ILE A 157 0.36 -24.56 22.90
C ILE A 157 0.54 -23.55 21.75
N GLU A 158 0.50 -24.05 20.52
CA GLU A 158 0.38 -23.24 19.31
C GLU A 158 -0.60 -23.90 18.32
N GLY A 159 -1.21 -23.10 17.44
CA GLY A 159 -2.05 -23.58 16.33
C GLY A 159 -3.40 -22.90 16.25
N HIS A 160 -4.34 -23.52 15.53
CA HIS A 160 -5.64 -22.91 15.23
C HIS A 160 -6.81 -23.75 15.71
N VAL A 161 -7.95 -23.08 15.89
CA VAL A 161 -9.26 -23.74 15.88
C VAL A 161 -10.03 -23.18 14.70
N HIS A 162 -10.25 -24.02 13.69
CA HIS A 162 -11.10 -23.65 12.55
C HIS A 162 -12.57 -23.77 12.93
N ILE A 163 -13.36 -22.81 12.47
CA ILE A 163 -14.80 -22.72 12.73
C ILE A 163 -15.49 -22.74 11.36
N ILE A 164 -16.28 -23.79 11.14
CA ILE A 164 -16.97 -24.03 9.87
C ILE A 164 -18.47 -23.90 10.09
N PRO A 165 -19.15 -22.90 9.50
CA PRO A 165 -20.60 -22.80 9.55
C PRO A 165 -21.25 -24.02 8.88
N ILE A 166 -22.19 -24.64 9.59
CA ILE A 166 -23.06 -25.73 9.10
C ILE A 166 -24.54 -25.29 9.22
N LYS A 167 -25.50 -26.12 8.80
CA LYS A 167 -26.92 -25.72 8.82
C LYS A 167 -27.47 -25.55 10.24
N ASN A 168 -28.69 -25.00 10.32
CA ASN A 168 -29.45 -24.81 11.57
C ASN A 168 -28.73 -23.97 12.62
N ASN A 169 -28.11 -22.86 12.19
CA ASN A 169 -27.33 -21.99 13.07
C ASN A 169 -26.22 -22.71 13.84
N ALA A 170 -25.69 -23.82 13.33
CA ALA A 170 -24.61 -24.55 13.98
C ALA A 170 -23.25 -24.27 13.35
N VAL A 171 -22.20 -24.47 14.13
CA VAL A 171 -20.81 -24.40 13.71
C VAL A 171 -20.11 -25.70 14.05
N ARG A 172 -19.15 -26.09 13.22
CA ARG A 172 -18.23 -27.20 13.51
C ARG A 172 -16.87 -26.63 13.88
N LEU A 173 -16.40 -26.98 15.07
CA LEU A 173 -15.06 -26.69 15.54
C LEU A 173 -14.12 -27.80 15.11
N VAL A 174 -13.02 -27.40 14.50
CA VAL A 174 -11.95 -28.27 14.06
C VAL A 174 -10.65 -27.79 14.70
N PRO A 175 -10.30 -28.31 15.89
CA PRO A 175 -9.05 -27.95 16.56
C PRO A 175 -7.85 -28.55 15.85
N ASP A 176 -6.81 -27.74 15.73
CA ASP A 176 -5.47 -28.09 15.25
C ASP A 176 -4.44 -27.44 16.17
N LEU A 177 -4.56 -27.77 17.46
CA LEU A 177 -3.66 -27.30 18.51
C LEU A 177 -2.60 -28.37 18.75
N LYS A 178 -1.34 -27.94 18.86
CA LYS A 178 -0.20 -28.79 19.19
C LYS A 178 0.63 -28.17 20.30
N TYR A 179 1.45 -28.98 20.97
CA TYR A 179 2.46 -28.45 21.86
C TYR A 179 3.61 -27.81 21.06
N MET A 180 4.16 -26.72 21.58
CA MET A 180 5.33 -26.09 20.94
C MET A 180 6.54 -27.02 21.05
N PRO A 181 7.48 -27.03 20.08
CA PRO A 181 8.57 -28.01 20.01
C PRO A 181 9.45 -28.13 21.25
N LYS A 182 9.61 -27.03 22.01
CA LYS A 182 10.37 -27.03 23.28
C LYS A 182 9.72 -27.86 24.39
N PHE A 183 8.45 -28.24 24.23
CA PHE A 183 7.68 -29.08 25.14
C PHE A 183 7.42 -30.48 24.59
N ASP A 184 7.93 -30.86 23.41
CA ASP A 184 7.72 -32.19 22.80
C ASP A 184 8.25 -33.34 23.67
N TYR A 185 9.26 -33.08 24.51
CA TYR A 185 9.95 -34.09 25.34
C TYR A 185 9.61 -34.04 26.82
N VAL A 186 8.89 -33.01 27.25
CA VAL A 186 8.34 -32.94 28.61
C VAL A 186 6.93 -33.47 28.46
N GLU A 187 6.50 -34.51 29.18
CA GLU A 187 5.06 -34.76 29.28
C GLU A 187 4.46 -33.51 29.92
N PRO A 188 3.83 -32.59 29.14
CA PRO A 188 3.15 -31.48 29.77
C PRO A 188 2.06 -32.15 30.61
N GLU A 189 1.74 -31.63 31.79
CA GLU A 189 0.54 -32.09 32.49
C GLU A 189 -0.59 -32.00 31.46
N LYS A 190 -1.04 -33.15 30.90
CA LYS A 190 -2.03 -33.24 29.83
C LYS A 190 -3.37 -32.85 30.44
N LYS A 191 -3.50 -31.57 30.74
CA LYS A 191 -4.66 -30.97 31.37
C LYS A 191 -5.65 -30.69 30.28
N ILE A 192 -6.86 -31.20 30.50
CA ILE A 192 -8.02 -30.99 29.65
C ILE A 192 -8.27 -29.49 29.52
N MET A 193 -8.42 -29.01 28.29
CA MET A 193 -8.84 -27.64 28.02
C MET A 193 -10.31 -27.63 27.61
N THR A 194 -11.05 -26.66 28.14
CA THR A 194 -12.42 -26.35 27.70
C THR A 194 -12.41 -25.06 26.89
N TRP A 195 -13.51 -24.76 26.20
CA TRP A 195 -13.59 -23.59 25.34
C TRP A 195 -14.94 -22.89 25.46
N ALA A 196 -14.97 -21.60 25.11
CA ALA A 196 -16.21 -20.83 25.01
C ALA A 196 -16.09 -19.74 23.95
N PHE A 197 -17.20 -19.42 23.29
CA PHE A 197 -17.30 -18.17 22.54
C PHE A 197 -17.45 -17.00 23.52
N VAL A 198 -16.74 -15.91 23.22
CA VAL A 198 -16.76 -14.67 24.00
C VAL A 198 -16.87 -13.48 23.06
N ASP A 199 -17.45 -12.38 23.55
CA ASP A 199 -17.67 -11.18 22.75
C ASP A 199 -16.34 -10.43 22.47
N SER A 200 -15.37 -10.51 23.39
CA SER A 200 -14.06 -9.88 23.18
C SER A 200 -12.97 -10.50 24.05
N CYS A 201 -11.76 -10.58 23.52
CA CYS A 201 -10.57 -10.92 24.28
C CYS A 201 -10.04 -9.80 25.19
N ALA A 202 -10.57 -8.57 25.09
CA ALA A 202 -10.16 -7.47 25.96
C ALA A 202 -10.66 -7.63 27.41
N ASN A 203 -11.91 -8.07 27.59
CA ASN A 203 -12.54 -8.29 28.90
C ASN A 203 -13.29 -9.65 28.95
N PRO A 204 -12.58 -10.78 28.84
CA PRO A 204 -13.18 -12.12 28.69
C PRO A 204 -13.95 -12.61 29.94
N ASN A 205 -13.86 -11.90 31.07
CA ASN A 205 -14.54 -12.26 32.32
C ASN A 205 -15.90 -11.56 32.54
N GLU A 206 -16.20 -10.50 31.79
CA GLU A 206 -17.45 -9.71 31.93
C GLU A 206 -18.52 -10.09 30.90
N THR A 207 -18.21 -10.98 29.95
CA THR A 207 -19.06 -11.32 28.81
C THR A 207 -20.01 -12.49 29.06
N THR A 208 -21.08 -12.55 28.27
CA THR A 208 -22.00 -13.69 28.20
C THR A 208 -21.25 -14.93 27.73
N LYS A 209 -20.77 -15.73 28.68
CA LYS A 209 -20.11 -17.01 28.42
C LYS A 209 -21.11 -17.99 27.79
N GLN A 210 -20.91 -18.33 26.53
CA GLN A 210 -21.56 -19.50 25.96
C GLN A 210 -20.58 -20.68 26.03
N THR A 211 -20.61 -21.37 27.17
CA THR A 211 -19.73 -22.51 27.47
C THR A 211 -20.34 -23.81 26.96
N ASP A 212 -19.57 -24.53 26.15
CA ASP A 212 -19.73 -25.97 26.01
C ASP A 212 -18.58 -26.63 26.79
N TYR A 213 -18.90 -27.55 27.70
CA TYR A 213 -17.88 -28.25 28.53
C TYR A 213 -17.14 -29.34 27.75
N SER A 214 -17.30 -29.36 26.42
CA SER A 214 -16.61 -30.27 25.51
C SER A 214 -15.09 -30.04 25.55
N GLU A 215 -14.34 -31.12 25.76
CA GLU A 215 -12.87 -31.07 25.85
C GLU A 215 -12.23 -30.81 24.48
N VAL A 216 -11.43 -29.75 24.38
CA VAL A 216 -10.52 -29.54 23.24
C VAL A 216 -9.14 -30.00 23.69
N GLY A 217 -8.79 -31.25 23.36
CA GLY A 217 -7.47 -31.78 23.67
C GLY A 217 -6.39 -31.14 22.80
N VAL A 218 -5.25 -30.79 23.40
CA VAL A 218 -4.02 -30.52 22.64
C VAL A 218 -3.58 -31.83 21.97
N ASP A 219 -3.28 -31.80 20.68
CA ASP A 219 -3.12 -32.95 19.78
C ASP A 219 -4.38 -33.80 19.55
N SER A 220 -5.52 -33.44 20.16
CA SER A 220 -6.81 -34.06 19.87
C SER A 220 -7.36 -33.48 18.58
N ARG A 221 -7.80 -34.38 17.69
CA ARG A 221 -8.34 -34.03 16.36
C ARG A 221 -9.81 -34.39 16.24
N ALA A 222 -10.50 -34.43 17.38
CA ALA A 222 -11.94 -34.58 17.43
C ALA A 222 -12.58 -33.29 16.93
N THR A 223 -13.57 -33.41 16.04
CA THR A 223 -14.38 -32.26 15.62
C THR A 223 -15.67 -32.24 16.42
N PHE A 224 -16.17 -31.04 16.71
CA PHE A 224 -17.35 -30.83 17.55
C PHE A 224 -18.36 -29.98 16.81
N ALA A 225 -19.64 -30.37 16.84
CA ALA A 225 -20.72 -29.56 16.30
C ALA A 225 -21.45 -28.85 17.44
N PHE A 226 -21.64 -27.54 17.31
CA PHE A 226 -22.27 -26.71 18.32
C PHE A 226 -23.36 -25.85 17.69
N THR A 227 -24.53 -25.78 18.32
CA THR A 227 -25.64 -24.95 17.85
C THR A 227 -25.57 -23.56 18.48
N LEU A 228 -25.47 -22.53 17.64
CA LEU A 228 -25.50 -21.14 18.06
C LEU A 228 -26.94 -20.66 18.31
N PRO A 229 -27.15 -19.74 19.26
CA PRO A 229 -28.43 -19.06 19.44
C PRO A 229 -28.82 -18.27 18.18
N GLU A 230 -30.11 -17.96 18.02
CA GLU A 230 -30.57 -17.05 16.97
C GLU A 230 -29.89 -15.68 17.11
N ASN A 231 -29.37 -15.14 16.00
CA ASN A 231 -28.66 -13.85 15.91
C ASN A 231 -27.34 -13.72 16.69
N TYR A 232 -26.69 -14.83 17.05
CA TYR A 232 -25.38 -14.79 17.69
C TYR A 232 -24.23 -14.57 16.67
N THR A 233 -23.40 -13.54 16.89
CA THR A 233 -22.17 -13.30 16.12
C THR A 233 -20.99 -13.93 16.84
N VAL A 234 -20.15 -14.63 16.09
CA VAL A 234 -18.98 -15.31 16.65
C VAL A 234 -17.79 -14.35 16.52
N GLU A 235 -17.37 -13.73 17.62
CA GLU A 235 -16.35 -12.67 17.61
C GLU A 235 -14.99 -13.14 18.13
N ALA A 236 -14.96 -13.90 19.23
CA ALA A 236 -13.73 -14.45 19.78
C ALA A 236 -13.93 -15.85 20.40
N LEU A 237 -12.83 -16.60 20.50
CA LEU A 237 -12.78 -17.94 21.10
C LEU A 237 -11.79 -17.93 22.27
N ALA A 238 -12.27 -18.34 23.44
CA ALA A 238 -11.46 -18.48 24.65
C ALA A 238 -11.23 -19.96 24.98
N LEU A 239 -9.99 -20.29 25.37
CA LEU A 239 -9.59 -21.57 25.94
C LEU A 239 -9.42 -21.42 27.45
N TYR A 240 -9.91 -22.40 28.19
CA TYR A 240 -9.87 -22.44 29.65
C TYR A 240 -9.12 -23.69 30.10
N ARG A 241 -8.38 -23.55 31.21
CA ARG A 241 -7.71 -24.65 31.90
C ARG A 241 -8.13 -24.60 33.36
N GLU A 242 -8.72 -25.67 33.87
CA GLU A 242 -9.26 -25.73 35.24
C GLU A 242 -10.20 -24.53 35.54
N ASP A 243 -11.13 -24.24 34.61
CA ASP A 243 -12.09 -23.12 34.65
C ASP A 243 -11.49 -21.71 34.71
N LYS A 244 -10.16 -21.57 34.58
CA LYS A 244 -9.48 -20.28 34.43
C LYS A 244 -9.19 -20.02 32.97
N LEU A 245 -9.37 -18.76 32.55
CA LEU A 245 -8.99 -18.34 31.21
C LEU A 245 -7.50 -18.63 31.02
N PHE A 246 -7.20 -19.41 29.98
CA PHE A 246 -5.84 -19.78 29.62
C PHE A 246 -5.36 -18.99 28.40
N ALA A 247 -6.17 -18.92 27.35
CA ALA A 247 -5.87 -18.15 26.15
C ALA A 247 -7.16 -17.60 25.53
N CYS A 248 -7.07 -16.50 24.78
CA CYS A 248 -8.18 -15.95 24.01
C CYS A 248 -7.66 -15.48 22.66
N ALA A 249 -8.41 -15.73 21.60
CA ALA A 249 -8.09 -15.28 20.26
C ALA A 249 -9.35 -14.78 19.54
N ASP A 250 -9.20 -13.67 18.81
CA ASP A 250 -10.26 -13.17 17.94
C ASP A 250 -10.51 -14.13 16.78
N ILE A 251 -11.77 -14.23 16.36
CA ILE A 251 -12.18 -15.07 15.24
C ILE A 251 -12.11 -14.25 13.96
N VAL A 252 -11.30 -14.71 13.02
CA VAL A 252 -11.09 -14.03 11.75
C VAL A 252 -11.45 -14.93 10.58
N ASN A 253 -11.79 -14.29 9.46
CA ASN A 253 -12.06 -14.98 8.23
C ASN A 253 -10.76 -15.46 7.58
N VAL A 254 -10.75 -16.71 7.10
CA VAL A 254 -9.62 -17.23 6.33
C VAL A 254 -9.67 -16.62 4.94
N GLU A 255 -8.81 -15.63 4.71
CA GLU A 255 -8.68 -14.99 3.40
C GLU A 255 -7.96 -15.89 2.39
N PRO A 256 -8.45 -15.97 1.13
CA PRO A 256 -7.72 -16.52 0.02
C PRO A 256 -6.32 -15.94 -0.10
N ARG A 257 -5.35 -16.83 -0.13
CA ARG A 257 -3.93 -16.55 -0.22
C ARG A 257 -3.52 -16.36 -1.68
N THR A 258 -2.80 -15.29 -2.03
CA THR A 258 -2.29 -15.11 -3.40
C THR A 258 -0.81 -14.83 -3.41
N LEU A 259 -0.05 -15.58 -4.21
CA LEU A 259 1.35 -15.32 -4.52
C LEU A 259 1.45 -14.66 -5.89
N LYS A 260 2.20 -13.57 -6.01
CA LYS A 260 2.48 -12.93 -7.31
C LYS A 260 3.98 -12.77 -7.53
N SER A 261 4.41 -12.97 -8.77
CA SER A 261 5.75 -12.63 -9.25
C SER A 261 5.77 -12.66 -10.78
N LEU A 262 6.46 -11.71 -11.43
CA LEU A 262 6.70 -11.70 -12.89
C LEU A 262 5.42 -11.89 -13.74
N GLY A 263 4.29 -11.29 -13.31
CA GLY A 263 2.98 -11.42 -13.96
C GLY A 263 2.27 -12.76 -13.75
N VAL A 264 2.89 -13.74 -13.07
CA VAL A 264 2.24 -14.98 -12.63
C VAL A 264 1.53 -14.73 -11.31
N THR A 265 0.27 -15.16 -11.21
CA THR A 265 -0.50 -15.17 -9.96
C THR A 265 -0.84 -16.62 -9.60
N LEU A 266 -0.46 -17.06 -8.42
CA LEU A 266 -0.88 -18.33 -7.83
C LEU A 266 -1.85 -18.01 -6.71
N ARG A 267 -3.03 -18.61 -6.68
CA ARG A 267 -4.00 -18.40 -5.60
C ARG A 267 -4.17 -19.68 -4.82
N GLN A 268 -3.91 -19.62 -3.53
CA GLN A 268 -4.30 -20.62 -2.57
C GLN A 268 -5.59 -20.20 -1.88
N ASN A 269 -6.72 -20.77 -2.28
CA ASN A 269 -7.86 -20.82 -1.35
C ASN A 269 -7.56 -21.84 -0.24
N HIS A 270 -6.93 -22.94 -0.63
CA HIS A 270 -6.89 -24.20 0.11
C HIS A 270 -5.64 -25.02 -0.27
N TYR A 271 -5.38 -25.10 -1.56
CA TYR A 271 -4.12 -25.45 -2.22
C TYR A 271 -3.87 -24.40 -3.31
N PHE A 272 -2.63 -24.25 -3.77
CA PHE A 272 -2.32 -23.32 -4.85
C PHE A 272 -2.92 -23.81 -6.18
N GLU A 273 -3.83 -23.03 -6.74
CA GLU A 273 -4.23 -23.10 -8.13
C GLU A 273 -3.55 -21.95 -8.90
N PRO A 274 -2.94 -22.23 -10.07
CA PRO A 274 -2.46 -21.16 -10.94
C PRO A 274 -3.65 -20.30 -11.39
N VAL A 275 -3.68 -19.03 -10.99
CA VAL A 275 -4.63 -18.07 -11.52
C VAL A 275 -4.05 -17.53 -12.81
N ILE A 276 -4.77 -17.80 -13.90
CA ILE A 276 -4.39 -17.42 -15.26
C ILE A 276 -4.48 -15.90 -15.37
N GLY A 277 -3.42 -15.20 -14.97
CA GLY A 277 -3.26 -13.75 -15.13
C GLY A 277 -2.53 -13.34 -16.41
N LEU A 278 -1.88 -14.29 -17.08
CA LEU A 278 -1.15 -14.04 -18.33
C LEU A 278 -2.02 -14.41 -19.53
N GLN A 279 -2.10 -13.52 -20.53
CA GLN A 279 -2.70 -13.83 -21.84
C GLN A 279 -2.05 -15.08 -22.50
N HIS A 280 -0.80 -15.39 -22.15
CA HIS A 280 -0.06 -16.58 -22.56
C HIS A 280 0.67 -17.18 -21.35
N PRO A 281 0.10 -18.18 -20.65
CA PRO A 281 0.76 -18.79 -19.50
C PRO A 281 2.04 -19.55 -19.92
N PRO A 282 3.11 -19.53 -19.11
CA PRO A 282 4.35 -20.25 -19.40
C PRO A 282 4.10 -21.76 -19.43
N LYS A 283 4.83 -22.49 -20.29
CA LYS A 283 4.71 -23.97 -20.38
C LYS A 283 5.37 -24.69 -19.20
N GLU A 284 6.46 -24.11 -18.71
CA GLU A 284 7.28 -24.61 -17.60
C GLU A 284 7.43 -23.50 -16.56
N LEU A 285 7.40 -23.88 -15.28
CA LEU A 285 7.64 -22.97 -14.17
C LEU A 285 8.97 -23.36 -13.51
N HIS A 286 9.90 -22.42 -13.42
CA HIS A 286 11.20 -22.64 -12.81
C HIS A 286 11.23 -21.96 -11.44
N ILE A 287 11.42 -22.74 -10.37
CA ILE A 287 11.48 -22.21 -9.00
C ILE A 287 12.84 -22.53 -8.41
N ARG A 288 13.45 -21.55 -7.73
CA ARG A 288 14.72 -21.68 -6.99
C ARG A 288 14.50 -21.28 -5.54
N ASP A 289 15.32 -21.75 -4.63
CA ASP A 289 15.28 -21.25 -3.24
C ASP A 289 15.67 -19.77 -3.19
N ASP A 290 16.66 -19.36 -4.00
CA ASP A 290 17.08 -17.97 -4.20
C ASP A 290 17.49 -17.73 -5.67
N CYS A 291 17.40 -16.48 -6.14
CA CYS A 291 17.84 -16.08 -7.47
C CYS A 291 19.34 -16.29 -7.71
N LEU A 292 20.15 -16.25 -6.65
CA LEU A 292 21.60 -16.46 -6.72
C LEU A 292 21.98 -17.95 -6.72
N ASP A 293 21.10 -18.84 -6.25
CA ASP A 293 21.40 -20.26 -6.11
C ASP A 293 20.77 -21.09 -7.23
N ILE A 294 21.47 -21.15 -8.36
CA ILE A 294 21.06 -21.94 -9.54
C ILE A 294 20.97 -23.44 -9.21
N SER A 295 21.71 -23.92 -8.19
CA SER A 295 21.74 -25.35 -7.85
C SER A 295 20.43 -25.87 -7.25
N THR A 296 19.59 -24.96 -6.75
CA THR A 296 18.28 -25.25 -6.14
C THR A 296 17.12 -25.23 -7.14
N GLU A 297 17.41 -25.13 -8.44
CA GLU A 297 16.38 -25.00 -9.47
C GLU A 297 15.55 -26.27 -9.66
N ILE A 298 14.23 -26.12 -9.48
CA ILE A 298 13.23 -27.14 -9.71
C ILE A 298 12.36 -26.69 -10.90
N ILE A 299 12.29 -27.53 -11.92
CA ILE A 299 11.54 -27.27 -13.15
C ILE A 299 10.23 -28.05 -13.12
N HIS A 300 9.11 -27.33 -13.21
CA HIS A 300 7.78 -27.89 -13.22
C HIS A 300 7.16 -27.80 -14.62
N LYS A 301 7.03 -28.97 -15.25
CA LYS A 301 6.41 -29.11 -16.58
C LYS A 301 4.88 -29.08 -16.46
N ASN A 302 4.21 -28.45 -17.43
CA ASN A 302 2.75 -28.22 -17.44
C ASN A 302 2.26 -27.34 -16.28
N TYR A 303 2.57 -26.04 -16.34
CA TYR A 303 2.13 -25.00 -15.39
C TYR A 303 0.64 -25.07 -14.99
N LEU A 304 -0.27 -25.35 -15.92
CA LEU A 304 -1.71 -25.51 -15.62
C LEU A 304 -2.02 -26.69 -14.69
N ASN A 305 -1.06 -27.61 -14.53
CA ASN A 305 -1.08 -28.77 -13.67
C ASN A 305 0.02 -28.72 -12.60
N TYR A 306 0.59 -27.53 -12.34
CA TYR A 306 1.58 -27.36 -11.31
C TYR A 306 0.91 -27.14 -9.95
N TYR A 307 1.26 -27.97 -8.96
CA TYR A 307 0.64 -27.99 -7.64
C TYR A 307 1.75 -28.08 -6.58
N PRO A 308 2.18 -26.96 -5.99
CA PRO A 308 3.05 -27.03 -4.83
C PRO A 308 2.23 -27.60 -3.68
N SER A 309 2.51 -28.87 -3.37
CA SER A 309 2.21 -29.44 -2.06
C SER A 309 3.02 -28.64 -1.05
N VAL A 310 2.35 -28.03 -0.07
CA VAL A 310 2.81 -27.79 1.31
C VAL A 310 2.26 -26.48 1.86
N ASN A 311 2.01 -26.50 3.18
CA ASN A 311 1.76 -25.33 4.01
C ASN A 311 2.70 -24.19 3.59
N ILE A 312 2.20 -22.97 3.56
CA ILE A 312 3.01 -21.77 3.30
C ILE A 312 4.29 -21.70 4.15
N PHE A 313 4.34 -22.36 5.30
CA PHE A 313 5.53 -22.39 6.18
C PHE A 313 6.18 -23.77 6.34
N GLY A 314 5.76 -24.78 5.55
CA GLY A 314 6.40 -26.09 5.57
C GLY A 314 7.66 -26.16 4.70
N SER A 315 8.46 -27.21 4.85
CA SER A 315 9.76 -27.37 4.17
C SER A 315 9.70 -27.37 2.64
N GLU A 316 8.56 -27.73 2.04
CA GLU A 316 8.34 -27.69 0.57
C GLU A 316 7.56 -26.44 0.10
N SER A 317 7.40 -25.42 0.96
CA SER A 317 6.70 -24.19 0.58
C SER A 317 7.39 -23.49 -0.56
N ILE A 318 6.63 -23.07 -1.58
CA ILE A 318 7.12 -22.18 -2.64
C ILE A 318 7.01 -20.70 -2.28
N MET A 319 6.34 -20.37 -1.17
CA MET A 319 6.31 -19.01 -0.71
C MET A 319 7.74 -18.59 -0.39
N LEU A 320 8.11 -17.37 -0.75
CA LEU A 320 9.46 -16.82 -0.55
C LEU A 320 10.56 -17.44 -1.42
N LYS A 321 10.28 -18.52 -2.15
CA LYS A 321 11.14 -19.03 -3.23
C LYS A 321 11.10 -18.10 -4.43
N SER A 322 12.11 -18.17 -5.28
CA SER A 322 12.26 -17.33 -6.46
C SER A 322 11.66 -17.98 -7.70
N LEU A 323 10.75 -17.28 -8.37
CA LEU A 323 10.27 -17.63 -9.69
C LEU A 323 11.23 -17.12 -10.76
N VAL A 324 11.65 -18.02 -11.64
CA VAL A 324 12.47 -17.71 -12.81
C VAL A 324 11.59 -17.81 -14.06
N LEU A 325 11.51 -16.72 -14.81
CA LEU A 325 10.84 -16.68 -16.11
C LEU A 325 11.75 -16.00 -17.12
N ASN A 326 12.09 -16.74 -18.18
CA ASN A 326 13.04 -16.32 -19.20
C ASN A 326 14.41 -15.97 -18.61
N THR A 327 14.72 -14.67 -18.49
CA THR A 327 15.98 -14.13 -17.93
C THR A 327 15.75 -13.33 -16.63
N SER A 328 14.52 -13.27 -16.15
CA SER A 328 14.14 -12.55 -14.94
C SER A 328 13.91 -13.52 -13.79
N CYS A 329 14.34 -13.13 -12.60
CA CYS A 329 14.16 -13.89 -11.37
C CYS A 329 13.58 -12.97 -10.28
N SER A 330 12.53 -13.42 -9.60
CA SER A 330 11.90 -12.65 -8.53
C SER A 330 11.17 -13.56 -7.53
N ALA A 331 11.29 -13.26 -6.24
CA ALA A 331 10.62 -13.98 -5.16
C ALA A 331 9.09 -14.03 -5.35
N LEU A 332 8.48 -15.18 -5.06
CA LEU A 332 7.04 -15.39 -4.98
C LEU A 332 6.54 -14.83 -3.65
N ARG A 333 5.79 -13.73 -3.71
CA ARG A 333 5.39 -12.98 -2.51
C ARG A 333 3.89 -13.06 -2.21
N PRO A 334 3.50 -13.27 -0.95
CA PRO A 334 2.11 -13.37 -0.51
C PRO A 334 1.38 -12.02 -0.44
N GLN A 335 0.45 -11.69 -1.34
CA GLN A 335 -0.38 -10.48 -1.21
C GLN A 335 -1.41 -10.65 -0.09
N PHE A 336 -1.14 -10.05 1.07
CA PHE A 336 -2.11 -9.87 2.14
C PHE A 336 -2.00 -8.48 2.75
N ALA A 337 -3.15 -7.87 3.03
CA ALA A 337 -3.22 -6.72 3.91
C ALA A 337 -3.19 -7.23 5.37
N ARG A 338 -1.99 -7.49 5.90
CA ARG A 338 -1.80 -7.90 7.30
C ARG A 338 -0.91 -6.91 8.03
N PRO A 339 -1.06 -6.77 9.35
CA PRO A 339 -0.12 -6.01 10.15
C PRO A 339 1.32 -6.35 9.78
N ALA A 340 2.13 -5.32 9.60
CA ALA A 340 3.54 -5.48 9.29
C ALA A 340 4.36 -4.53 10.16
N ALA A 341 5.67 -4.75 10.23
CA ALA A 341 6.59 -3.73 10.70
C ALA A 341 7.75 -3.58 9.72
N ILE A 342 8.20 -2.36 9.50
CA ILE A 342 9.32 -2.08 8.59
C ILE A 342 10.50 -1.50 9.36
N ALA A 343 11.71 -1.88 8.96
CA ALA A 343 12.94 -1.26 9.42
C ALA A 343 13.79 -0.87 8.19
N THR A 344 14.19 0.39 8.12
CA THR A 344 15.05 0.92 7.05
C THR A 344 16.46 1.13 7.57
N PHE A 345 17.44 0.60 6.83
CA PHE A 345 18.86 0.71 7.11
C PHE A 345 19.50 1.72 6.16
N LEU A 346 20.35 2.60 6.72
CA LEU A 346 21.04 3.65 5.96
C LEU A 346 22.55 3.44 5.80
N HIS A 347 23.20 2.71 6.71
CA HIS A 347 24.64 2.47 6.69
C HIS A 347 25.05 1.48 7.78
N PRO A 348 26.14 0.70 7.60
CA PRO A 348 26.88 0.41 6.36
C PRO A 348 26.14 -0.54 5.42
N ILE A 349 25.01 -1.03 5.90
CA ILE A 349 24.06 -1.81 5.15
C ILE A 349 22.88 -0.89 4.79
N ILE A 350 22.43 -0.95 3.55
CA ILE A 350 21.38 -0.07 3.02
C ILE A 350 20.24 -0.89 2.47
N GLY A 351 19.02 -0.45 2.78
CA GLY A 351 17.81 -1.08 2.29
C GLY A 351 16.75 -1.16 3.37
N ARG A 352 15.84 -2.11 3.25
CA ARG A 352 14.76 -2.29 4.21
C ARG A 352 14.43 -3.74 4.41
N ILE A 353 13.96 -4.05 5.62
CA ILE A 353 13.23 -5.29 5.90
C ILE A 353 11.81 -4.96 6.32
N ALA A 354 10.93 -5.92 6.10
CA ALA A 354 9.57 -5.94 6.59
C ALA A 354 9.33 -7.27 7.30
N LEU A 355 8.69 -7.20 8.45
CA LEU A 355 8.13 -8.29 9.22
C LEU A 355 6.63 -8.32 8.87
N VAL A 356 6.12 -9.43 8.36
CA VAL A 356 4.70 -9.59 8.04
C VAL A 356 4.11 -10.58 9.02
N ASP A 357 3.04 -10.15 9.70
CA ASP A 357 2.26 -11.04 10.54
C ASP A 357 1.53 -12.04 9.66
N THR A 358 1.85 -13.31 9.86
CA THR A 358 1.05 -14.41 9.36
C THR A 358 0.53 -15.16 10.57
N ASP A 359 -0.68 -15.69 10.46
CA ASP A 359 -1.44 -16.24 11.59
C ASP A 359 -0.67 -17.26 12.48
N ASP A 360 0.49 -17.78 12.05
CA ASP A 360 1.37 -18.72 12.77
C ASP A 360 2.85 -18.36 12.88
N LYS A 361 3.31 -17.39 12.08
CA LYS A 361 4.73 -17.10 11.89
C LYS A 361 4.90 -15.63 11.60
N ILE A 362 6.09 -15.11 11.80
CA ILE A 362 6.43 -13.78 11.28
C ILE A 362 7.35 -13.95 10.10
N LEU A 363 6.90 -13.49 8.93
CA LEU A 363 7.72 -13.52 7.74
C LEU A 363 8.66 -12.33 7.70
N LEU A 364 9.93 -12.62 7.55
CA LEU A 364 10.94 -11.63 7.23
C LEU A 364 11.08 -11.57 5.71
N THR A 365 10.90 -10.39 5.14
CA THR A 365 11.18 -10.10 3.75
C THR A 365 11.95 -8.78 3.65
N GLY A 366 12.81 -8.60 2.67
CA GLY A 366 13.54 -7.33 2.55
C GLY A 366 14.47 -7.27 1.38
N GLU A 367 15.00 -6.09 1.11
CA GLU A 367 16.03 -5.83 0.11
C GLU A 367 17.13 -5.07 0.81
N ILE A 368 18.30 -5.70 0.93
CA ILE A 368 19.40 -5.17 1.74
C ILE A 368 20.72 -5.38 1.00
N ARG A 369 21.54 -4.34 0.95
CA ARG A 369 22.84 -4.31 0.27
C ARG A 369 23.94 -3.84 1.21
N ASN A 370 25.11 -4.44 1.09
CA ASN A 370 26.34 -3.94 1.67
C ASN A 370 26.98 -2.94 0.70
N ILE A 371 27.37 -1.77 1.17
CA ILE A 371 27.99 -0.75 0.31
C ILE A 371 29.52 -0.84 0.27
N PHE A 372 30.14 -1.62 1.14
CA PHE A 372 31.60 -1.78 1.21
C PHE A 372 32.05 -3.06 0.52
N ASP A 373 31.37 -4.17 0.78
CA ASP A 373 31.78 -5.48 0.27
C ASP A 373 31.22 -5.78 -1.12
N GLU A 374 32.06 -6.30 -2.01
CA GLU A 374 31.64 -6.76 -3.33
C GLU A 374 30.90 -8.09 -3.28
N MET A 375 31.12 -8.90 -2.24
CA MET A 375 30.55 -10.24 -2.11
C MET A 375 29.29 -10.25 -1.24
N SER A 376 28.32 -11.06 -1.65
CA SER A 376 27.11 -11.33 -0.87
C SER A 376 27.40 -12.19 0.35
N THR A 377 26.79 -11.84 1.49
CA THR A 377 27.03 -12.50 2.79
C THR A 377 25.71 -12.85 3.47
N ARG A 378 25.62 -14.04 4.10
CA ARG A 378 24.45 -14.39 4.92
C ARG A 378 24.55 -13.73 6.30
N ALA A 379 23.43 -13.23 6.77
CA ALA A 379 23.28 -12.51 8.03
C ALA A 379 22.20 -13.16 8.89
N THR A 380 22.46 -13.17 10.19
CA THR A 380 21.45 -13.48 11.20
C THR A 380 20.59 -12.24 11.43
N VAL A 381 19.27 -12.41 11.53
CA VAL A 381 18.36 -11.31 11.88
C VAL A 381 17.78 -11.54 13.26
N LEU A 382 17.83 -10.49 14.08
CA LEU A 382 17.27 -10.45 15.42
C LEU A 382 16.17 -9.39 15.49
N VAL A 383 15.09 -9.68 16.21
CA VAL A 383 14.00 -8.72 16.47
C VAL A 383 13.86 -8.53 17.98
N SER A 384 13.81 -7.27 18.39
CA SER A 384 13.83 -6.83 19.79
C SER A 384 12.63 -5.96 20.14
N ASN A 385 12.13 -6.09 21.36
CA ASN A 385 11.15 -5.20 21.96
C ASN A 385 11.74 -3.89 22.51
N LYS A 386 13.06 -3.71 22.42
CA LYS A 386 13.76 -2.48 22.81
C LYS A 386 14.05 -1.63 21.57
N THR A 387 13.98 -0.31 21.72
CA THR A 387 14.43 0.62 20.68
C THR A 387 15.94 0.51 20.50
N ALA A 388 16.40 0.52 19.26
CA ALA A 388 17.79 0.64 18.90
C ALA A 388 18.23 2.10 19.07
N GLU A 389 19.39 2.30 19.70
CA GLU A 389 20.02 3.60 19.71
C GLU A 389 20.63 3.87 18.34
N SER A 390 20.39 5.08 17.86
CA SER A 390 20.62 5.45 16.47
C SER A 390 22.08 5.45 15.99
N THR A 391 23.04 5.22 16.90
CA THR A 391 24.49 5.15 16.63
C THR A 391 25.16 3.87 17.11
N SER A 392 24.45 2.99 17.85
CA SER A 392 25.04 1.75 18.33
C SER A 392 23.99 0.67 18.62
N CYS A 393 24.36 -0.57 18.28
CA CYS A 393 23.55 -1.73 18.64
C CYS A 393 23.95 -2.20 20.03
N THR A 394 23.51 -1.47 21.06
CA THR A 394 23.77 -1.81 22.47
C THR A 394 23.25 -3.17 22.88
N HIS A 395 22.37 -3.78 22.08
CA HIS A 395 21.78 -5.11 22.27
C HIS A 395 22.73 -6.27 21.87
N THR A 396 24.04 -6.15 22.08
CA THR A 396 25.04 -7.13 21.62
C THR A 396 24.80 -8.55 22.17
N THR A 397 24.17 -8.67 23.34
CA THR A 397 23.67 -9.92 23.94
C THR A 397 22.16 -9.83 24.17
N CYS A 398 21.37 -10.07 23.13
CA CYS A 398 19.91 -10.04 23.24
C CYS A 398 19.34 -11.44 23.51
N ASP A 399 19.44 -11.88 24.77
CA ASP A 399 18.97 -13.21 25.21
C ASP A 399 17.44 -13.37 25.05
N THR A 400 16.70 -12.27 24.96
CA THR A 400 15.24 -12.23 24.79
C THR A 400 14.79 -11.87 23.38
N CYS A 401 15.72 -11.74 22.41
CA CYS A 401 15.35 -11.45 21.04
C CYS A 401 14.83 -12.69 20.31
N HIS A 402 13.90 -12.48 19.38
CA HIS A 402 13.61 -13.48 18.37
C HIS A 402 14.76 -13.52 17.36
N ARG A 403 15.28 -14.71 17.05
CA ARG A 403 16.46 -14.90 16.18
C ARG A 403 16.14 -15.87 15.06
N VAL A 404 16.57 -15.53 13.84
CA VAL A 404 16.67 -16.47 12.72
C VAL A 404 18.08 -16.38 12.17
N GLU A 405 18.80 -17.50 12.23
CA GLU A 405 20.15 -17.61 11.69
C GLU A 405 20.11 -17.63 10.17
N ASN A 406 21.06 -16.94 9.53
CA ASN A 406 21.18 -16.91 8.06
C ASN A 406 19.90 -16.48 7.32
N ALA A 407 19.05 -15.68 7.99
CA ALA A 407 17.74 -15.24 7.53
C ALA A 407 17.80 -14.23 6.37
N ALA A 408 18.93 -13.56 6.21
CA ALA A 408 19.12 -12.49 5.24
C ALA A 408 20.39 -12.71 4.42
N VAL A 409 20.33 -12.58 3.10
CA VAL A 409 21.51 -12.45 2.23
C VAL A 409 21.78 -10.97 1.98
N VAL A 410 22.73 -10.37 2.67
CA VAL A 410 23.12 -9.00 2.36
C VAL A 410 23.89 -9.02 1.04
N VAL A 411 23.29 -8.47 -0.02
CA VAL A 411 23.91 -8.54 -1.35
C VAL A 411 25.14 -7.64 -1.43
N GLY A 412 26.11 -8.04 -2.24
CA GLY A 412 27.29 -7.23 -2.52
C GLY A 412 26.96 -5.91 -3.22
N LYS A 413 27.88 -4.96 -3.13
CA LYS A 413 27.79 -3.59 -3.67
C LYS A 413 27.35 -3.52 -5.14
N ASN A 414 27.82 -4.45 -5.97
CA ASN A 414 27.59 -4.48 -7.42
C ASN A 414 26.43 -5.39 -7.85
N GLU A 415 25.83 -6.11 -6.91
CA GLU A 415 24.75 -7.04 -7.20
C GLU A 415 23.39 -6.33 -7.19
N LYS A 416 22.46 -6.84 -8.02
CA LYS A 416 21.07 -6.38 -7.96
C LYS A 416 20.50 -6.80 -6.62
N ALA A 417 19.75 -5.91 -5.96
CA ALA A 417 19.09 -6.23 -4.72
C ALA A 417 18.21 -7.47 -4.91
N VAL A 418 18.53 -8.55 -4.20
CA VAL A 418 17.73 -9.77 -4.16
C VAL A 418 16.89 -9.72 -2.89
N THR A 419 15.67 -10.25 -2.97
CA THR A 419 14.75 -10.23 -1.85
C THR A 419 15.09 -11.34 -0.88
N LEU A 420 15.31 -10.97 0.37
CA LEU A 420 15.73 -11.84 1.45
C LEU A 420 14.52 -12.39 2.15
N THR A 421 14.59 -13.66 2.55
CA THR A 421 13.43 -14.32 3.10
C THR A 421 13.80 -15.21 4.28
N GLY A 422 13.12 -14.99 5.40
CA GLY A 422 13.29 -15.74 6.64
C GLY A 422 11.95 -15.92 7.35
N VAL A 423 11.88 -16.87 8.28
CA VAL A 423 10.64 -17.18 9.02
C VAL A 423 10.97 -17.23 10.51
N PHE A 424 10.36 -16.33 11.28
CA PHE A 424 10.37 -16.37 12.74
C PHE A 424 9.18 -17.18 13.26
N ASN A 425 9.33 -17.76 14.45
CA ASN A 425 8.16 -18.13 15.25
C ASN A 425 7.28 -16.91 15.50
N TRP A 426 5.98 -17.13 15.66
CA TRP A 426 5.04 -16.04 15.88
C TRP A 426 5.40 -15.21 17.12
N PHE A 427 5.24 -13.90 17.01
CA PHE A 427 5.26 -12.95 18.11
C PHE A 427 4.40 -11.74 17.73
N ASN A 428 3.88 -11.03 18.73
CA ASN A 428 3.10 -9.82 18.49
C ASN A 428 4.02 -8.71 17.95
N ILE A 429 3.86 -8.34 16.67
CA ILE A 429 4.66 -7.31 16.01
C ILE A 429 4.53 -5.94 16.72
N SER A 430 3.37 -5.65 17.32
CA SER A 430 3.13 -4.36 17.98
C SER A 430 3.98 -4.14 19.24
N ASP A 431 4.48 -5.22 19.83
CA ASP A 431 5.38 -5.17 20.99
C ASP A 431 6.86 -5.00 20.58
N MET A 432 7.17 -5.11 19.30
CA MET A 432 8.53 -5.01 18.77
C MET A 432 8.90 -3.57 18.42
N ARG A 433 10.18 -3.24 18.62
CA ARG A 433 10.69 -1.86 18.51
C ARG A 433 11.93 -1.73 17.64
N SER A 434 12.73 -2.78 17.47
CA SER A 434 13.88 -2.73 16.57
C SER A 434 14.22 -4.07 15.94
N ALA A 435 14.97 -4.01 14.85
CA ALA A 435 15.56 -5.15 14.19
C ALA A 435 17.07 -4.97 14.04
N ILE A 436 17.81 -6.07 14.11
CA ILE A 436 19.27 -6.12 14.08
C ILE A 436 19.69 -7.13 13.02
N ILE A 437 20.58 -6.71 12.12
CA ILE A 437 21.27 -7.55 11.15
C ILE A 437 22.66 -7.81 11.72
N ASP A 438 22.98 -9.09 11.96
CA ASP A 438 24.25 -9.57 12.47
C ASP A 438 24.99 -10.32 11.36
N LEU A 439 26.06 -9.70 10.84
CA LEU A 439 26.94 -10.24 9.82
C LEU A 439 28.13 -11.02 10.41
N GLU A 440 28.10 -11.40 11.69
CA GLU A 440 29.19 -11.99 12.47
C GLU A 440 30.35 -11.03 12.79
N TRP A 441 30.80 -10.25 11.82
CA TRP A 441 31.86 -9.24 11.99
C TRP A 441 31.32 -7.84 12.30
N MET A 442 30.01 -7.63 12.15
CA MET A 442 29.36 -6.35 12.39
C MET A 442 27.87 -6.53 12.69
N LYS A 443 27.34 -5.67 13.58
CA LYS A 443 25.91 -5.59 13.87
C LYS A 443 25.37 -4.22 13.46
N VAL A 444 24.25 -4.22 12.75
CA VAL A 444 23.57 -3.01 12.28
C VAL A 444 22.12 -3.08 12.73
N CYS A 445 21.58 -2.01 13.28
CA CYS A 445 20.26 -1.99 13.87
C CYS A 445 19.46 -0.79 13.38
N ALA A 446 18.14 -0.98 13.29
CA ALA A 446 17.18 0.05 12.91
C ALA A 446 15.89 -0.16 13.71
N ASN A 447 15.20 0.94 14.05
CA ASN A 447 13.90 0.82 14.71
C ASN A 447 12.82 0.36 13.73
N LEU A 448 11.84 -0.33 14.29
CA LEU A 448 10.67 -0.84 13.57
C LEU A 448 9.55 0.20 13.60
N THR A 449 8.99 0.48 12.42
CA THR A 449 7.73 1.21 12.27
C THR A 449 6.61 0.20 12.05
N VAL A 450 5.68 0.10 13.00
CA VAL A 450 4.52 -0.79 12.91
C VAL A 450 3.49 -0.20 11.95
N LEU A 451 2.99 -1.03 11.04
CA LEU A 451 2.00 -0.74 10.01
C LEU A 451 0.76 -1.59 10.26
N PRO A 452 -0.27 -1.07 10.95
CA PRO A 452 -1.48 -1.85 11.28
C PRO A 452 -2.19 -2.42 10.04
N SER A 453 -2.19 -1.68 8.93
CA SER A 453 -2.80 -2.11 7.66
C SER A 453 -1.84 -2.86 6.73
N GLY A 454 -0.58 -3.08 7.14
CA GLY A 454 0.46 -3.68 6.30
C GLY A 454 0.99 -2.80 5.17
N ALA A 455 0.47 -1.58 5.03
CA ALA A 455 0.77 -0.70 3.92
C ALA A 455 1.19 0.70 4.37
N LEU A 456 2.13 1.29 3.63
CA LEU A 456 2.37 2.72 3.63
C LEU A 456 1.35 3.40 2.72
N THR A 457 0.83 4.54 3.14
CA THR A 457 -0.28 5.19 2.45
C THR A 457 0.06 6.60 2.00
N MET A 458 -0.39 6.93 0.79
CA MET A 458 -0.42 8.30 0.28
C MET A 458 -1.76 8.54 -0.38
N HIS A 459 -2.30 9.74 -0.23
CA HIS A 459 -3.60 10.10 -0.77
C HIS A 459 -3.54 11.40 -1.56
N ALA A 460 -4.29 11.46 -2.65
CA ALA A 460 -4.61 12.68 -3.36
C ALA A 460 -6.13 12.87 -3.37
N MET A 461 -6.59 13.87 -2.62
CA MET A 461 -7.98 14.31 -2.69
C MET A 461 -8.13 15.35 -3.79
N VAL A 462 -8.77 14.96 -4.89
CA VAL A 462 -8.97 15.84 -6.05
C VAL A 462 -10.24 16.66 -5.84
N LYS A 463 -10.08 17.99 -5.86
CA LYS A 463 -11.16 18.95 -5.64
C LYS A 463 -11.33 19.88 -6.83
N ARG A 464 -12.54 20.41 -7.00
CA ARG A 464 -12.82 21.45 -8.01
C ARG A 464 -12.17 22.76 -7.60
N VAL A 465 -11.55 23.44 -8.56
CA VAL A 465 -11.11 24.82 -8.34
C VAL A 465 -12.33 25.73 -8.30
N ALA A 466 -12.79 26.03 -7.11
CA ALA A 466 -13.84 27.01 -6.89
C ALA A 466 -13.40 27.98 -5.79
N PRO A 467 -13.85 29.25 -5.83
CA PRO A 467 -13.64 30.21 -4.75
C PRO A 467 -14.30 29.80 -3.43
N PHE A 468 -14.99 28.67 -3.35
CA PHE A 468 -15.63 28.16 -2.15
C PHE A 468 -15.27 26.70 -2.01
N SER A 469 -15.24 26.20 -0.77
CA SER A 469 -14.96 24.79 -0.49
C SER A 469 -15.80 23.87 -1.39
N SER A 470 -15.13 23.10 -2.24
CA SER A 470 -15.75 22.13 -3.14
C SER A 470 -15.60 20.72 -2.57
N ALA A 471 -16.62 19.89 -2.81
CA ALA A 471 -16.55 18.48 -2.45
C ALA A 471 -15.44 17.80 -3.26
N THR A 472 -14.76 16.84 -2.64
CA THR A 472 -13.84 15.93 -3.34
C THR A 472 -14.59 15.20 -4.45
N VAL A 473 -14.11 15.34 -5.69
CA VAL A 473 -14.69 14.73 -6.90
C VAL A 473 -14.05 13.38 -7.24
N ALA A 474 -12.80 13.20 -6.81
CA ALA A 474 -12.10 11.93 -6.88
C ALA A 474 -11.11 11.82 -5.71
N SER A 475 -10.95 10.61 -5.19
CA SER A 475 -9.94 10.23 -4.20
C SER A 475 -9.06 9.17 -4.82
N VAL A 476 -7.74 9.41 -4.84
CA VAL A 476 -6.75 8.44 -5.30
C VAL A 476 -5.87 8.09 -4.10
N VAL A 477 -5.87 6.82 -3.70
CA VAL A 477 -5.12 6.33 -2.55
C VAL A 477 -4.10 5.31 -3.02
N ALA A 478 -2.82 5.59 -2.83
CA ALA A 478 -1.73 4.65 -3.07
C ALA A 478 -1.41 3.91 -1.77
N LEU A 479 -1.48 2.58 -1.81
CA LEU A 479 -1.15 1.64 -0.75
C LEU A 479 0.10 0.87 -1.19
N GLU A 480 1.27 1.27 -0.71
CA GLU A 480 2.50 0.51 -0.94
C GLU A 480 2.62 -0.56 0.15
N TYR A 481 2.71 -1.83 -0.25
CA TYR A 481 2.89 -2.96 0.65
C TYR A 481 4.39 -3.29 0.70
N PRO A 482 5.15 -2.81 1.72
CA PRO A 482 6.61 -2.79 1.64
C PRO A 482 7.22 -4.18 1.58
N ALA A 483 6.56 -5.13 2.24
CA ALA A 483 6.89 -6.55 2.24
C ALA A 483 6.74 -7.21 0.87
N ASN A 484 5.76 -6.76 0.10
CA ASN A 484 5.37 -7.34 -1.17
C ASN A 484 5.96 -6.63 -2.38
N ASN A 485 6.54 -5.45 -2.17
CA ASN A 485 7.15 -4.64 -3.23
C ASN A 485 6.20 -4.37 -4.41
N TYR A 486 4.94 -4.07 -4.10
CA TYR A 486 3.99 -3.52 -5.04
C TYR A 486 3.25 -2.34 -4.40
N THR A 487 2.68 -1.50 -5.26
CA THR A 487 1.74 -0.45 -4.86
C THR A 487 0.38 -0.71 -5.50
N GLU A 488 -0.66 -0.75 -4.69
CA GLU A 488 -2.04 -0.72 -5.16
C GLU A 488 -2.56 0.70 -5.12
N ILE A 489 -3.18 1.16 -6.20
CA ILE A 489 -3.84 2.46 -6.27
C ILE A 489 -5.34 2.21 -6.30
N LEU A 490 -6.02 2.67 -5.26
CA LEU A 490 -7.46 2.70 -5.14
C LEU A 490 -7.98 4.05 -5.66
N ILE A 491 -8.96 4.01 -6.54
CA ILE A 491 -9.55 5.20 -7.17
C ILE A 491 -11.04 5.17 -6.88
N ASN A 492 -11.52 6.19 -6.19
CA ASN A 492 -12.95 6.46 -6.03
C ASN A 492 -13.26 7.79 -6.73
N LYS A 493 -14.17 7.80 -7.70
CA LYS A 493 -14.58 8.99 -8.44
C LYS A 493 -16.09 9.15 -8.46
N LYS A 494 -16.54 10.41 -8.38
CA LYS A 494 -17.95 10.80 -8.38
C LYS A 494 -18.47 11.18 -9.77
N GLN A 495 -17.57 11.34 -10.74
CA GLN A 495 -17.89 11.72 -12.11
C GLN A 495 -16.88 11.12 -13.09
N ALA A 496 -17.20 11.18 -14.38
CA ALA A 496 -16.26 10.86 -15.45
C ALA A 496 -15.36 12.07 -15.75
N PHE A 497 -14.16 11.79 -16.27
CA PHE A 497 -13.19 12.81 -16.66
C PHE A 497 -12.76 12.60 -18.12
N SER A 498 -12.51 13.70 -18.83
CA SER A 498 -12.04 13.71 -20.20
C SER A 498 -10.52 13.64 -20.35
N ASP A 499 -9.77 14.05 -19.31
CA ASP A 499 -8.30 14.01 -19.33
C ASP A 499 -7.71 13.93 -17.92
N VAL A 500 -6.50 13.39 -17.84
CA VAL A 500 -5.73 13.20 -16.60
C VAL A 500 -4.27 13.55 -16.88
N GLN A 501 -3.69 14.40 -16.03
CA GLN A 501 -2.31 14.87 -16.16
C GLN A 501 -1.60 14.82 -14.80
N ALA A 502 -0.32 14.48 -14.81
CA ALA A 502 0.56 14.58 -13.65
C ALA A 502 1.45 15.82 -13.76
N HIS A 503 1.71 16.48 -12.63
CA HIS A 503 2.48 17.71 -12.56
C HIS A 503 3.51 17.63 -11.42
N PHE A 504 4.70 18.16 -11.65
CA PHE A 504 5.85 18.04 -10.74
C PHE A 504 5.74 18.92 -9.48
N ARG A 505 4.81 19.87 -9.45
CA ARG A 505 4.64 20.73 -8.29
C ARG A 505 3.40 20.33 -7.50
N PRO A 506 3.53 20.17 -6.18
CA PRO A 506 2.40 20.08 -5.27
C PRO A 506 1.52 21.33 -5.39
N LEU A 507 0.27 21.21 -4.94
CA LEU A 507 -0.62 22.35 -4.72
C LEU A 507 -0.02 23.27 -3.66
N ASP A 508 0.78 24.24 -4.08
CA ASP A 508 1.41 25.23 -3.20
C ASP A 508 0.32 26.09 -2.55
N ARG A 509 0.02 25.85 -1.27
CA ARG A 509 -0.94 26.62 -0.46
C ARG A 509 -0.44 28.04 -0.13
N SER A 510 0.74 28.45 -0.57
CA SER A 510 1.17 29.84 -0.50
C SER A 510 0.78 30.58 -1.80
N ILE A 511 0.35 31.84 -1.69
CA ILE A 511 -0.19 32.59 -2.85
C ILE A 511 0.77 32.58 -4.02
N THR A 512 0.27 32.09 -5.14
CA THR A 512 0.86 32.13 -6.47
C THR A 512 0.15 33.19 -7.34
N SER A 513 0.72 33.51 -8.49
CA SER A 513 0.24 34.51 -9.44
C SER A 513 -1.01 34.09 -10.23
N GLY A 514 -1.64 32.95 -9.92
CA GLY A 514 -2.67 32.35 -10.79
C GLY A 514 -3.58 31.30 -10.11
N PRO A 515 -4.52 30.71 -10.87
CA PRO A 515 -5.52 29.79 -10.33
C PRO A 515 -4.90 28.49 -9.79
N PRO A 516 -5.40 27.91 -8.68
CA PRO A 516 -4.79 26.77 -7.96
C PRO A 516 -4.32 25.61 -8.82
N CYS A 517 -5.11 25.19 -9.81
CA CYS A 517 -4.80 24.09 -10.73
C CYS A 517 -4.29 24.55 -12.11
N GLY A 518 -3.74 25.76 -12.21
CA GLY A 518 -3.11 26.26 -13.44
C GLY A 518 -1.65 25.87 -13.56
N ASP A 519 -1.12 25.89 -14.78
CA ASP A 519 0.29 25.57 -15.07
C ASP A 519 1.29 26.45 -14.31
N GLN A 520 0.90 27.68 -13.94
CA GLN A 520 1.71 28.58 -13.12
C GLN A 520 1.99 28.01 -11.72
N ASN A 521 1.05 27.21 -11.18
CA ASN A 521 1.08 26.70 -9.81
C ASN A 521 1.56 25.25 -9.78
N LEU A 522 0.96 24.41 -10.63
CA LEU A 522 1.31 22.99 -10.73
C LEU A 522 2.61 22.76 -11.52
N GLY A 523 3.10 23.77 -12.25
CA GLY A 523 4.23 23.63 -13.14
C GLY A 523 3.89 22.84 -14.40
N GLY A 524 4.91 22.52 -15.19
CA GLY A 524 4.74 21.77 -16.44
C GLY A 524 4.27 20.33 -16.25
N VAL A 525 3.60 19.80 -17.27
CA VAL A 525 3.17 18.40 -17.32
C VAL A 525 4.37 17.46 -17.22
N THR A 526 4.25 16.48 -16.34
CA THR A 526 5.24 15.44 -16.09
C THR A 526 4.93 14.21 -16.93
N LYS A 527 5.94 13.68 -17.63
CA LYS A 527 5.85 12.38 -18.30
C LYS A 527 6.34 11.30 -17.33
N VAL A 528 5.41 10.71 -16.61
CA VAL A 528 5.63 9.50 -15.77
C VAL A 528 4.91 8.32 -16.42
N SER A 529 5.48 7.11 -16.31
CA SER A 529 4.92 5.89 -16.92
C SER A 529 3.53 5.54 -16.34
N TRP A 530 3.40 5.63 -15.01
CA TRP A 530 2.20 5.21 -14.28
C TRP A 530 0.94 6.04 -14.57
N ILE A 531 1.07 7.25 -15.11
CA ILE A 531 -0.11 8.09 -15.40
C ILE A 531 -0.97 7.50 -16.51
N GLY A 532 -0.40 6.70 -17.41
CA GLY A 532 -1.13 6.06 -18.50
C GLY A 532 -2.17 5.06 -17.98
N ASP A 533 -1.77 4.20 -17.05
CA ASP A 533 -2.66 3.21 -16.44
C ASP A 533 -3.68 3.86 -15.51
N LEU A 534 -3.27 4.90 -14.77
CA LEU A 534 -4.19 5.66 -13.93
C LEU A 534 -5.25 6.37 -14.78
N LYS A 535 -4.85 6.94 -15.93
CA LYS A 535 -5.74 7.62 -16.87
C LYS A 535 -6.84 6.68 -17.38
N LYS A 536 -6.49 5.43 -17.72
CA LYS A 536 -7.47 4.43 -18.18
C LYS A 536 -8.60 4.21 -17.15
N ASN A 537 -8.25 4.16 -15.87
CA ASN A 537 -9.22 3.89 -14.79
C ASN A 537 -10.01 5.14 -14.40
N LEU A 538 -9.36 6.30 -14.29
CA LEU A 538 -10.03 7.58 -14.01
C LEU A 538 -10.99 8.02 -15.13
N MET A 539 -10.71 7.64 -16.38
CA MET A 539 -11.58 7.92 -17.53
C MET A 539 -12.62 6.81 -17.79
N SER A 540 -12.60 5.72 -17.01
CA SER A 540 -13.58 4.65 -17.14
C SER A 540 -14.96 5.07 -16.63
N ASN A 541 -16.00 4.26 -16.89
CA ASN A 541 -17.33 4.50 -16.34
C ASN A 541 -17.49 4.01 -14.90
N GLU A 542 -16.53 3.24 -14.37
CA GLU A 542 -16.60 2.68 -13.01
C GLU A 542 -16.35 3.76 -11.96
N SER A 543 -17.14 3.81 -10.89
CA SER A 543 -16.95 4.77 -9.80
C SER A 543 -15.75 4.40 -8.93
N ASP A 544 -15.55 3.10 -8.74
CA ASP A 544 -14.51 2.54 -7.90
C ASP A 544 -13.67 1.58 -8.75
N SER A 545 -12.35 1.75 -8.70
CA SER A 545 -11.40 0.89 -9.42
C SER A 545 -10.12 0.76 -8.63
N SER A 546 -9.39 -0.33 -8.85
CA SER A 546 -8.06 -0.55 -8.29
C SER A 546 -7.08 -0.95 -9.37
N VAL A 547 -5.83 -0.53 -9.22
CA VAL A 547 -4.73 -0.85 -10.14
C VAL A 547 -3.52 -1.25 -9.32
N ILE A 548 -2.86 -2.34 -9.70
CA ILE A 548 -1.66 -2.84 -9.02
C ILE A 548 -0.44 -2.56 -9.90
N PHE A 549 0.61 -2.06 -9.27
CA PHE A 549 1.91 -1.77 -9.91
C PHE A 549 3.03 -2.46 -9.16
N ASP A 550 3.96 -3.08 -9.88
CA ASP A 550 5.18 -3.69 -9.34
C ASP A 550 6.27 -2.62 -9.08
N GLU A 551 5.88 -1.46 -8.54
CA GLU A 551 6.76 -0.33 -8.21
C GLU A 551 6.44 0.25 -6.83
N LYS A 552 7.41 0.95 -6.23
CA LYS A 552 7.28 1.65 -4.95
C LYS A 552 6.88 3.11 -5.22
N PHE A 553 5.59 3.43 -5.10
CA PHE A 553 5.09 4.79 -5.35
C PHE A 553 4.93 5.62 -4.09
N VAL A 554 5.09 5.04 -2.91
CA VAL A 554 5.07 5.79 -1.66
C VAL A 554 6.51 6.13 -1.26
N THR A 555 7.39 5.14 -1.32
CA THR A 555 8.82 5.28 -1.01
C THR A 555 9.71 5.13 -2.25
N GLY A 556 10.99 5.49 -2.14
CA GLY A 556 11.96 5.27 -3.22
C GLY A 556 11.87 6.27 -4.38
N ALA A 557 12.64 6.01 -5.44
CA ALA A 557 12.92 6.97 -6.51
C ALA A 557 11.73 7.28 -7.42
N THR A 558 10.75 6.37 -7.54
CA THR A 558 9.51 6.57 -8.33
C THR A 558 8.34 7.03 -7.46
N SER A 559 8.60 7.46 -6.22
CA SER A 559 7.58 7.98 -5.32
C SER A 559 6.73 9.08 -5.99
N MET A 560 5.42 9.00 -5.78
CA MET A 560 4.44 10.01 -6.20
C MET A 560 4.49 11.26 -5.32
N LEU A 561 5.32 11.27 -4.27
CA LEU A 561 5.38 12.36 -3.32
C LEU A 561 5.83 13.63 -4.06
N GLY A 562 5.17 14.74 -3.75
CA GLY A 562 5.38 15.99 -4.48
C GLY A 562 4.77 16.05 -5.89
N THR A 563 4.05 15.02 -6.34
CA THR A 563 3.32 15.04 -7.62
C THR A 563 1.87 15.50 -7.41
N SER A 564 1.39 16.42 -8.24
CA SER A 564 -0.03 16.77 -8.32
C SER A 564 -0.70 16.06 -9.49
N ILE A 565 -1.97 15.70 -9.30
CA ILE A 565 -2.83 15.18 -10.35
C ILE A 565 -3.84 16.26 -10.75
N LEU A 566 -3.98 16.47 -12.06
CA LEU A 566 -4.94 17.37 -12.68
C LEU A 566 -5.95 16.54 -13.49
N LEU A 567 -7.22 16.62 -13.13
CA LEU A 567 -8.34 16.01 -13.86
C LEU A 567 -9.09 17.10 -14.62
N LYS A 568 -9.56 16.78 -15.82
CA LYS A 568 -10.37 17.70 -16.64
C LYS A 568 -11.69 17.07 -17.01
N ASP A 569 -12.75 17.87 -16.98
CA ASP A 569 -14.06 17.53 -17.53
C ASP A 569 -14.52 18.68 -18.44
N GLY A 570 -14.27 18.54 -19.74
CA GLY A 570 -14.47 19.61 -20.71
C GLY A 570 -13.59 20.82 -20.40
N LYS A 571 -14.21 21.92 -19.93
CA LYS A 571 -13.50 23.15 -19.53
C LYS A 571 -13.20 23.21 -18.03
N GLU A 572 -13.78 22.32 -17.23
CA GLU A 572 -13.56 22.31 -15.79
C GLU A 572 -12.26 21.61 -15.43
N VAL A 573 -11.59 22.14 -14.41
CA VAL A 573 -10.33 21.60 -13.90
C VAL A 573 -10.43 21.30 -12.42
N PHE A 574 -9.88 20.14 -12.05
CA PHE A 574 -9.83 19.64 -10.69
C PHE A 574 -8.41 19.21 -10.42
N CYS A 575 -7.86 19.49 -9.24
CA CYS A 575 -6.56 18.95 -8.89
C CYS A 575 -6.49 18.50 -7.45
N GLY A 576 -5.56 17.59 -7.21
CA GLY A 576 -5.18 17.06 -5.91
C GLY A 576 -3.68 16.85 -5.89
N HIS A 577 -3.13 16.71 -4.70
CA HIS A 577 -1.71 16.48 -4.50
C HIS A 577 -1.52 15.25 -3.60
N PHE A 578 -0.56 14.40 -3.93
CA PHE A 578 -0.26 13.19 -3.18
C PHE A 578 0.52 13.52 -1.91
N GLU A 579 -0.14 13.40 -0.76
CA GLU A 579 0.46 13.57 0.57
C GLU A 579 0.17 12.36 1.48
N PRO A 580 1.11 11.94 2.34
CA PRO A 580 0.85 10.92 3.36
C PRO A 580 -0.04 11.45 4.49
N PRO A 581 -0.99 10.66 5.04
CA PRO A 581 -1.85 11.07 6.14
C PRO A 581 -1.17 10.92 7.51
N CYS A 582 0.02 11.49 7.69
CA CYS A 582 0.79 11.38 8.93
C CYS A 582 1.41 12.70 9.36
N GLU A 583 1.96 12.74 10.57
CA GLU A 583 2.71 13.90 11.06
C GLU A 583 3.93 14.18 10.17
N ARG A 584 4.35 15.45 10.17
CA ARG A 584 5.48 15.92 9.37
C ARG A 584 6.45 16.75 10.21
N SER A 585 7.74 16.54 9.97
CA SER A 585 8.81 17.41 10.44
C SER A 585 9.15 18.41 9.35
N VAL A 586 9.22 19.70 9.70
CA VAL A 586 9.51 20.78 8.76
C VAL A 586 10.79 21.51 9.18
N ALA A 587 11.65 21.77 8.20
CA ALA A 587 12.84 22.59 8.37
C ALA A 587 12.88 23.71 7.33
N PHE A 588 13.49 24.84 7.69
CA PHE A 588 13.65 26.01 6.83
C PHE A 588 15.09 26.51 6.80
N ALA A 589 15.52 26.94 5.62
CA ALA A 589 16.68 27.80 5.42
C ALA A 589 16.22 29.11 4.79
N GLU A 590 16.37 30.21 5.53
CA GLU A 590 16.14 31.55 5.01
C GLU A 590 17.38 32.04 4.28
N ILE A 591 17.20 32.46 3.03
CA ILE A 591 18.31 32.79 2.14
C ILE A 591 18.40 34.31 2.02
N GLY A 592 19.52 34.84 2.51
CA GLY A 592 19.94 36.24 2.34
C GLY A 592 21.16 36.36 1.43
N HIS A 593 21.71 37.56 1.29
CA HIS A 593 22.81 37.86 0.36
C HIS A 593 23.93 36.79 0.32
N PRO A 594 24.46 36.38 -0.86
CA PRO A 594 24.29 36.96 -2.20
C PRO A 594 23.09 36.44 -3.01
N PHE A 595 22.28 35.59 -2.40
CA PHE A 595 21.03 35.07 -2.94
C PHE A 595 19.86 35.69 -2.16
N ASP A 596 18.63 35.52 -2.62
CA ASP A 596 17.44 35.82 -1.82
C ASP A 596 16.43 34.68 -2.00
N GLY A 597 15.71 34.36 -0.93
CA GLY A 597 14.60 33.43 -0.98
C GLY A 597 14.53 32.48 0.21
N TYR A 598 14.09 31.25 -0.05
CA TYR A 598 13.93 30.23 0.99
C TYR A 598 14.04 28.83 0.42
N ILE A 599 14.41 27.89 1.29
CA ILE A 599 14.24 26.45 1.09
C ILE A 599 13.49 25.90 2.31
N LYS A 600 12.36 25.25 2.05
CA LYS A 600 11.54 24.50 3.01
C LYS A 600 11.72 23.01 2.73
N MET A 601 11.97 22.25 3.77
CA MET A 601 12.14 20.80 3.71
C MET A 601 11.06 20.15 4.58
N THR A 602 10.36 19.15 4.05
CA THR A 602 9.28 18.45 4.74
C THR A 602 9.52 16.95 4.70
N GLN A 603 9.55 16.31 5.87
CA GLN A 603 9.67 14.85 6.02
C GLN A 603 8.42 14.31 6.73
N TYR A 604 7.83 13.24 6.21
CA TYR A 604 6.60 12.64 6.72
C TYR A 604 6.89 11.36 7.55
N VAL A 605 6.06 11.13 8.59
CA VAL A 605 5.94 9.98 9.52
C VAL A 605 6.53 10.17 10.94
N ASN A 606 5.83 9.55 11.90
CA ASN A 606 6.09 9.47 13.34
C ASN A 606 7.52 8.99 13.63
N SER A 607 8.34 9.98 13.97
CA SER A 607 9.65 9.91 14.62
C SER A 607 10.68 8.95 14.01
N ASN A 608 11.04 9.12 12.72
CA ASN A 608 12.45 9.07 12.23
C ASN A 608 12.54 8.98 10.69
N TRP A 609 13.76 9.19 10.19
CA TRP A 609 14.23 8.83 8.83
C TRP A 609 14.06 7.35 8.44
N GLU A 610 13.67 6.51 9.41
CA GLU A 610 13.60 5.04 9.34
C GLU A 610 12.40 4.51 8.55
N SER A 611 11.46 5.36 8.16
CA SER A 611 10.27 4.98 7.39
C SER A 611 10.51 4.91 5.87
N GLY A 612 11.64 5.45 5.39
CA GLY A 612 12.02 5.42 3.97
C GLY A 612 11.26 6.42 3.08
N PHE A 613 10.45 7.33 3.65
CA PHE A 613 9.82 8.41 2.89
C PHE A 613 10.88 9.41 2.38
N PRO A 614 10.81 9.80 1.10
CA PRO A 614 11.62 10.91 0.61
C PRO A 614 11.29 12.20 1.35
N THR A 615 12.25 13.12 1.42
CA THR A 615 12.01 14.48 1.93
C THR A 615 11.64 15.40 0.78
N GLU A 616 10.52 16.09 0.91
CA GLU A 616 10.09 17.11 -0.05
C GLU A 616 10.86 18.40 0.17
N ILE A 617 11.31 19.03 -0.92
CA ILE A 617 12.11 20.25 -0.88
C ILE A 617 11.41 21.28 -1.76
N TYR A 618 10.84 22.28 -1.10
CA TYR A 618 10.15 23.42 -1.68
C TYR A 618 11.06 24.62 -1.62
N TYR A 619 11.28 25.30 -2.74
CA TYR A 619 12.22 26.42 -2.72
C TYR A 619 11.89 27.49 -3.73
N SER A 620 12.36 28.70 -3.44
CA SER A 620 12.33 29.83 -4.36
C SER A 620 13.60 30.62 -4.16
N LEU A 621 14.38 30.78 -5.22
CA LEU A 621 15.71 31.41 -5.17
C LEU A 621 15.84 32.44 -6.28
N LYS A 622 16.44 33.58 -5.97
CA LYS A 622 16.86 34.61 -6.92
C LYS A 622 18.19 35.22 -6.46
N TYR A 623 18.84 35.99 -7.32
CA TYR A 623 19.98 36.81 -6.91
C TYR A 623 19.50 38.12 -6.26
N SER A 624 20.18 38.59 -5.20
CA SER A 624 19.76 39.79 -4.48
C SER A 624 19.74 41.07 -5.34
N ASN A 625 20.56 41.11 -6.40
CA ASN A 625 20.74 42.29 -7.26
C ASN A 625 20.08 42.20 -8.64
N GLN A 626 19.35 41.13 -8.94
CA GLN A 626 18.82 40.90 -10.29
C GLN A 626 17.29 41.12 -10.31
N THR A 627 16.88 42.15 -11.05
CA THR A 627 15.46 42.54 -11.21
C THR A 627 14.81 42.01 -12.49
N ASP A 628 15.58 41.41 -13.42
CA ASP A 628 15.09 41.03 -14.75
C ASP A 628 15.31 39.53 -15.05
N PRO A 629 14.25 38.73 -15.28
CA PRO A 629 14.33 37.31 -15.57
C PRO A 629 14.57 37.09 -17.08
N THR A 630 15.80 37.27 -17.56
CA THR A 630 16.13 36.94 -18.95
C THR A 630 16.37 35.43 -19.12
N VAL A 631 15.37 34.77 -19.72
CA VAL A 631 15.40 33.57 -20.58
C VAL A 631 16.52 32.55 -20.31
N ASN A 632 16.54 31.96 -19.12
CA ASN A 632 16.78 30.53 -18.83
C ASN A 632 16.97 30.37 -17.31
N PRO A 633 16.34 29.38 -16.65
CA PRO A 633 16.55 29.17 -15.23
C PRO A 633 18.01 28.77 -14.99
N GLU A 634 18.75 29.65 -14.32
CA GLU A 634 20.09 29.35 -13.84
C GLU A 634 20.03 28.29 -12.73
N SER A 635 21.04 27.44 -12.64
CA SER A 635 21.14 26.40 -11.63
C SER A 635 22.20 26.75 -10.58
N VAL A 636 21.90 26.41 -9.33
CA VAL A 636 22.75 26.59 -8.16
C VAL A 636 22.99 25.22 -7.54
N SER A 637 24.24 24.93 -7.20
CA SER A 637 24.57 23.74 -6.42
C SER A 637 24.22 24.00 -4.95
N TRP A 638 23.75 22.96 -4.27
CA TRP A 638 23.35 23.04 -2.87
C TRP A 638 23.86 21.83 -2.08
N GLU A 639 24.38 22.11 -0.90
CA GLU A 639 25.02 21.14 -0.02
C GLU A 639 24.69 21.46 1.44
N ILE A 640 24.65 20.46 2.30
CA ILE A 640 24.66 20.66 3.75
C ILE A 640 26.10 20.45 4.22
N VAL A 641 26.61 21.42 4.96
CA VAL A 641 27.97 21.45 5.49
C VAL A 641 27.94 21.45 7.02
N SER A 642 29.03 20.97 7.61
CA SER A 642 29.24 21.01 9.06
C SER A 642 30.09 22.22 9.45
N ASP A 643 29.52 23.09 10.28
CA ASP A 643 30.22 24.29 10.76
C ASP A 643 31.04 23.96 12.03
N GLN A 644 32.25 23.46 11.83
CA GLN A 644 33.27 23.32 12.88
C GLN A 644 34.19 24.56 12.92
N ASN A 645 33.62 25.76 13.12
CA ASN A 645 34.35 27.05 13.04
C ASN A 645 35.04 27.32 11.68
N LEU A 646 34.60 26.65 10.60
CA LEU A 646 35.10 26.85 9.25
C LEU A 646 34.33 27.98 8.55
N THR A 647 34.99 28.65 7.60
CA THR A 647 34.29 29.60 6.72
C THR A 647 33.37 28.85 5.75
N CYS A 648 32.33 29.51 5.24
CA CYS A 648 31.36 28.93 4.31
C CYS A 648 32.01 28.17 3.12
N ASN A 649 33.11 28.70 2.58
CA ASN A 649 33.79 28.08 1.44
C ASN A 649 34.60 26.84 1.84
N THR A 650 35.15 26.81 3.05
CA THR A 650 36.01 25.72 3.56
C THR A 650 35.25 24.67 4.36
N ALA A 651 33.99 24.92 4.71
CA ALA A 651 33.17 23.98 5.46
C ALA A 651 33.02 22.66 4.71
N LEU A 652 33.22 21.55 5.42
CA LEU A 652 33.16 20.21 4.85
C LEU A 652 31.70 19.78 4.67
N VAL A 653 31.44 19.06 3.58
CA VAL A 653 30.14 18.43 3.34
C VAL A 653 29.81 17.52 4.51
N PHE A 654 28.56 17.59 4.99
CA PHE A 654 28.09 16.78 6.11
C PHE A 654 28.05 15.30 5.70
N ASN A 655 29.08 14.57 6.10
CA ASN A 655 29.28 13.15 5.81
C ASN A 655 29.41 12.34 7.11
N PRO A 656 28.33 12.24 7.93
CA PRO A 656 28.40 11.50 9.20
C PRO A 656 28.61 10.00 9.01
N LEU A 657 28.36 9.48 7.80
CA LEU A 657 28.50 8.07 7.44
C LEU A 657 29.89 7.74 6.87
N GLN A 658 30.73 8.75 6.61
CA GLN A 658 32.06 8.59 6.01
C GLN A 658 32.05 7.81 4.69
N VAL A 659 30.99 7.96 3.89
CA VAL A 659 30.89 7.30 2.58
C VAL A 659 31.88 7.91 1.59
N ASP A 660 32.42 7.06 0.71
CA ASP A 660 33.28 7.48 -0.39
C ASP A 660 32.44 8.03 -1.55
N GLU A 661 32.72 9.27 -1.94
CA GLU A 661 31.98 10.01 -2.97
C GLU A 661 32.33 9.56 -4.40
N SER A 662 33.33 8.70 -4.59
CA SER A 662 33.81 8.27 -5.91
C SER A 662 32.70 7.67 -6.81
N GLU A 663 31.70 7.03 -6.20
CA GLU A 663 30.55 6.41 -6.89
C GLU A 663 29.22 7.13 -6.62
N CYS A 664 29.27 8.30 -5.98
CA CYS A 664 28.09 9.10 -5.69
C CYS A 664 27.44 9.61 -6.99
N SER A 665 26.17 9.27 -7.19
CA SER A 665 25.34 9.79 -8.27
C SER A 665 23.87 9.81 -7.87
N SER A 666 23.01 10.44 -8.66
CA SER A 666 21.56 10.44 -8.42
C SER A 666 20.93 9.04 -8.53
N GLN A 667 21.55 8.13 -9.27
CA GLN A 667 21.13 6.73 -9.37
C GLN A 667 21.70 5.85 -8.25
N ARG A 668 22.85 6.26 -7.69
CA ARG A 668 23.56 5.59 -6.61
C ARG A 668 23.70 6.54 -5.41
N TYR A 669 22.58 7.10 -4.98
CA TYR A 669 22.51 8.13 -3.94
C TYR A 669 22.96 7.60 -2.58
N GLU A 670 23.03 6.28 -2.43
CA GLU A 670 23.46 5.58 -1.25
C GLU A 670 24.99 5.68 -1.01
N PHE A 671 25.76 6.06 -2.04
CA PHE A 671 27.20 6.39 -1.93
C PHE A 671 27.44 7.89 -1.75
N CYS A 672 26.38 8.69 -1.73
CA CYS A 672 26.50 10.12 -1.55
C CYS A 672 26.46 10.49 -0.06
N PRO A 673 27.36 11.36 0.42
CA PRO A 673 27.26 11.96 1.73
C PRO A 673 25.88 12.55 1.93
N ILE A 674 25.34 12.46 3.15
CA ILE A 674 24.01 13.01 3.45
C ILE A 674 23.89 14.47 3.01
N GLY A 675 24.94 15.26 3.24
CA GLY A 675 25.02 16.66 2.84
C GLY A 675 25.32 16.94 1.37
N SER A 676 25.65 15.94 0.55
CA SER A 676 25.87 16.10 -0.89
C SER A 676 24.56 16.19 -1.66
N ALA A 677 23.73 17.17 -1.29
CA ALA A 677 22.32 17.21 -1.60
C ALA A 677 22.01 17.34 -3.10
N ALA A 678 22.80 18.13 -3.83
CA ALA A 678 22.70 18.23 -5.29
C ALA A 678 22.92 16.90 -6.02
N ASN A 679 23.90 16.08 -5.58
CA ASN A 679 24.19 14.79 -6.19
C ASN A 679 23.13 13.73 -5.85
N ARG A 680 22.53 13.81 -4.66
CA ARG A 680 21.42 12.93 -4.22
C ARG A 680 20.09 13.27 -4.87
N SER A 681 19.98 14.47 -5.42
CA SER A 681 18.76 14.97 -6.04
C SER A 681 19.10 15.60 -7.39
N LYS A 682 18.93 16.92 -7.52
CA LYS A 682 19.32 17.74 -8.66
C LYS A 682 19.81 19.10 -8.15
N PRO A 683 20.58 19.85 -8.96
CA PRO A 683 20.83 21.27 -8.72
C PRO A 683 19.52 22.07 -8.62
N LEU A 684 19.54 23.15 -7.83
CA LEU A 684 18.38 24.01 -7.62
C LEU A 684 18.25 25.02 -8.75
N LEU A 685 17.08 25.05 -9.38
CA LEU A 685 16.73 26.04 -10.41
C LEU A 685 16.31 27.40 -9.81
N MET A 686 16.76 28.51 -10.40
CA MET A 686 16.46 29.85 -9.92
C MET A 686 15.23 30.49 -10.58
N HIS A 687 14.87 31.68 -10.11
CA HIS A 687 13.88 32.63 -10.66
C HIS A 687 12.42 32.17 -10.70
N ALA A 688 12.12 31.01 -10.14
CA ALA A 688 10.76 30.54 -9.94
C ALA A 688 10.65 29.77 -8.61
N ARG A 689 9.43 29.40 -8.25
CA ARG A 689 9.18 28.39 -7.22
C ARG A 689 9.37 27.01 -7.84
N TRP A 690 10.05 26.14 -7.10
CA TRP A 690 10.35 24.80 -7.55
C TRP A 690 10.15 23.82 -6.40
N HIS A 691 10.01 22.57 -6.80
CA HIS A 691 9.81 21.44 -5.90
C HIS A 691 10.65 20.28 -6.42
N LEU A 692 11.27 19.53 -5.52
CA LEU A 692 11.92 18.26 -5.78
C LEU A 692 11.85 17.36 -4.55
N THR A 693 12.12 16.08 -4.72
CA THR A 693 12.26 15.12 -3.62
C THR A 693 13.71 14.67 -3.48
N ALA A 694 14.17 14.48 -2.25
CA ALA A 694 15.48 13.91 -1.93
C ALA A 694 15.33 12.63 -1.12
N GLN A 695 15.96 11.56 -1.60
CA GLN A 695 15.97 10.26 -0.93
C GLN A 695 16.89 10.29 0.29
N SER A 696 16.49 9.63 1.38
CA SER A 696 17.33 9.42 2.56
C SER A 696 17.93 10.71 3.14
N PHE A 697 17.17 11.82 3.12
CA PHE A 697 17.61 13.15 3.55
C PHE A 697 16.95 13.53 4.90
N PRO A 698 17.48 13.05 6.04
CA PRO A 698 16.79 13.07 7.33
C PRO A 698 16.65 14.48 7.93
N LEU A 699 15.43 14.82 8.41
CA LEU A 699 15.19 16.02 9.24
C LEU A 699 15.14 15.70 10.74
N SER A 700 15.22 14.43 11.10
CA SER A 700 15.16 13.91 12.47
C SER A 700 16.21 12.81 12.68
N GLY A 701 16.45 12.41 13.93
CA GLY A 701 17.44 11.38 14.28
C GLY A 701 18.90 11.88 14.28
N PRO A 702 19.88 10.98 14.46
CA PRO A 702 21.30 11.34 14.67
C PRO A 702 21.96 11.93 13.44
N TYR A 703 21.44 11.59 12.26
CA TYR A 703 21.94 12.03 10.98
C TYR A 703 21.19 13.27 10.47
N SER A 704 20.37 13.90 11.30
CA SER A 704 19.56 15.05 10.91
C SER A 704 20.40 16.20 10.37
N VAL A 705 19.93 16.79 9.26
CA VAL A 705 20.50 18.02 8.69
C VAL A 705 20.04 19.28 9.42
N VAL A 706 19.07 19.16 10.34
CA VAL A 706 18.63 20.28 11.17
C VAL A 706 19.77 20.73 12.09
N GLY A 707 19.94 22.05 12.23
CA GLY A 707 21.04 22.66 12.97
C GLY A 707 22.39 22.61 12.24
N LYS A 708 22.41 22.14 10.99
CA LYS A 708 23.56 22.26 10.09
C LYS A 708 23.38 23.46 9.16
N THR A 709 24.37 23.70 8.31
CA THR A 709 24.40 24.86 7.44
C THR A 709 24.20 24.43 5.99
N LEU A 710 23.25 25.07 5.32
CA LEU A 710 23.04 24.96 3.88
C LEU A 710 24.01 25.89 3.16
N ARG A 711 24.84 25.33 2.28
CA ARG A 711 25.69 26.07 1.35
C ARG A 711 25.05 26.09 -0.04
N LEU A 712 24.93 27.29 -0.61
CA LEU A 712 24.55 27.52 -2.01
C LEU A 712 25.77 28.05 -2.76
N ARG A 713 26.08 27.45 -3.93
CA ARG A 713 27.16 27.88 -4.82
C ARG A 713 26.63 28.04 -6.24
N SER A 714 26.83 29.21 -6.85
CA SER A 714 26.46 29.41 -8.25
C SER A 714 27.31 28.52 -9.16
N ILE A 715 26.65 27.85 -10.12
CA ILE A 715 27.34 27.02 -11.11
C ILE A 715 28.04 27.89 -12.16
N LYS A 716 27.50 29.08 -12.45
CA LYS A 716 28.12 30.03 -13.40
C LYS A 716 29.26 30.82 -12.77
N ASN A 717 29.11 31.22 -11.51
CA ASN A 717 30.11 31.98 -10.77
C ASN A 717 30.47 31.27 -9.46
N PRO A 718 31.47 30.37 -9.46
CA PRO A 718 31.82 29.56 -8.30
C PRO A 718 32.21 30.37 -7.05
N ASP A 719 32.66 31.62 -7.21
CA ASP A 719 33.02 32.52 -6.12
C ASP A 719 31.77 33.07 -5.38
N GLN A 720 30.60 32.96 -5.99
CA GLN A 720 29.34 33.38 -5.37
C GLN A 720 28.76 32.24 -4.52
N ILE A 721 29.06 32.32 -3.22
CA ILE A 721 28.69 31.33 -2.23
C ILE A 721 27.91 31.99 -1.09
N GLY A 722 26.86 31.34 -0.60
CA GLY A 722 26.13 31.74 0.60
C GLY A 722 25.90 30.56 1.53
N CYS A 723 25.93 30.81 2.84
CA CYS A 723 25.70 29.82 3.88
C CYS A 723 24.57 30.25 4.80
N TYR A 724 23.62 29.35 5.05
CA TYR A 724 22.38 29.63 5.74
C TYR A 724 22.05 28.53 6.74
N PRO A 725 21.69 28.85 7.99
CA PRO A 725 21.36 27.83 8.97
C PRO A 725 20.06 27.11 8.58
N VAL A 726 20.04 25.78 8.71
CA VAL A 726 18.84 24.96 8.59
C VAL A 726 18.19 24.84 9.97
N LYS A 727 17.01 25.44 10.12
CA LYS A 727 16.28 25.50 11.38
C LYS A 727 15.05 24.61 11.36
N LYS A 728 14.75 23.95 12.48
CA LYS A 728 13.45 23.29 12.68
C LYS A 728 12.39 24.36 12.87
N VAL A 729 11.22 24.15 12.28
CA VAL A 729 10.04 24.98 12.54
C VAL A 729 8.85 24.09 12.86
N SER A 730 7.88 24.67 13.55
CA SER A 730 6.59 24.08 13.86
C SER A 730 5.49 24.75 13.06
N GLU A 731 4.33 24.11 12.98
CA GLU A 731 3.17 24.60 12.24
C GLU A 731 1.99 24.84 13.16
N ALA A 732 1.33 26.00 13.00
CA ALA A 732 0.06 26.30 13.64
C ALA A 732 -0.97 26.64 12.58
N THR A 733 -2.13 25.97 12.64
CA THR A 733 -3.24 26.22 11.72
C THR A 733 -4.45 26.77 12.46
N PHE A 734 -4.99 27.88 11.99
CA PHE A 734 -6.19 28.52 12.56
C PHE A 734 -7.14 29.04 11.48
N ARG A 735 -8.36 29.36 11.89
CA ARG A 735 -9.44 29.85 11.01
C ARG A 735 -9.67 31.33 11.25
N TRP A 736 -9.45 32.18 10.25
CA TRP A 736 -9.58 33.63 10.36
C TRP A 736 -10.74 34.17 9.51
N VAL A 737 -11.61 34.97 10.12
CA VAL A 737 -12.74 35.62 9.45
C VAL A 737 -12.27 36.94 8.82
N VAL A 738 -12.57 37.12 7.53
CA VAL A 738 -12.30 38.36 6.78
C VAL A 738 -13.46 38.66 5.83
N TYR A 739 -13.54 39.88 5.28
CA TYR A 739 -14.54 40.23 4.26
C TYR A 739 -14.37 39.39 2.99
N THR A 740 -15.49 38.96 2.41
CA THR A 740 -15.56 38.07 1.23
C THR A 740 -14.82 38.61 0.00
N ASN A 741 -14.65 39.92 -0.13
CA ASN A 741 -13.94 40.55 -1.25
C ASN A 741 -12.40 40.58 -1.08
N THR A 742 -11.87 40.07 0.03
CA THR A 742 -10.43 40.07 0.30
C THR A 742 -9.74 38.99 -0.54
N SER A 743 -8.75 39.36 -1.36
CA SER A 743 -7.93 38.40 -2.12
C SER A 743 -7.01 37.60 -1.19
N LEU A 744 -6.63 36.39 -1.59
CA LEU A 744 -5.67 35.55 -0.86
C LEU A 744 -4.36 36.32 -0.59
N SER A 745 -3.81 37.01 -1.61
CA SER A 745 -2.60 37.84 -1.49
C SER A 745 -2.74 38.89 -0.38
N THR A 746 -3.89 39.55 -0.30
CA THR A 746 -4.18 40.54 0.73
C THR A 746 -4.30 39.90 2.11
N VAL A 747 -4.91 38.71 2.21
CA VAL A 747 -5.02 37.96 3.47
C VAL A 747 -3.62 37.63 4.01
N GLN A 748 -2.77 36.99 3.21
CA GLN A 748 -1.39 36.67 3.59
C GLN A 748 -0.59 37.94 3.92
N GLN A 749 -0.80 39.02 3.16
CA GLN A 749 -0.11 40.28 3.43
C GLN A 749 -0.48 40.87 4.79
N ARG A 750 -1.77 40.84 5.13
CA ARG A 750 -2.26 41.32 6.42
C ARG A 750 -1.74 40.45 7.56
N ILE A 751 -1.71 39.12 7.40
CA ILE A 751 -1.17 38.20 8.43
C ILE A 751 0.30 38.48 8.65
N SER A 752 1.09 38.57 7.58
CA SER A 752 2.52 38.86 7.66
C SER A 752 2.79 40.18 8.39
N LYS A 753 2.06 41.25 8.05
CA LYS A 753 2.19 42.53 8.73
C LYS A 753 1.83 42.46 10.22
N LYS A 754 0.79 41.69 10.57
CA LYS A 754 0.31 41.55 11.95
C LYS A 754 1.25 40.70 12.82
N THR A 755 1.68 39.57 12.29
CA THR A 755 2.50 38.57 13.00
C THR A 755 4.00 38.85 12.91
N LYS A 756 4.40 39.73 11.98
CA LYS A 756 5.79 39.97 11.58
C LYS A 756 6.48 38.72 11.02
N VAL A 757 5.70 37.75 10.53
CA VAL A 757 6.21 36.53 9.87
C VAL A 757 6.37 36.80 8.37
N PRO A 758 7.48 36.41 7.73
CA PRO A 758 7.65 36.54 6.29
C PRO A 758 6.55 35.84 5.48
N PHE A 759 6.14 36.40 4.34
CA PHE A 759 5.03 35.84 3.54
C PHE A 759 5.24 34.36 3.16
N PHE A 760 6.47 33.94 2.86
CA PHE A 760 6.77 32.55 2.47
C PHE A 760 6.63 31.52 3.61
N LYS A 761 6.47 31.97 4.86
CA LYS A 761 6.18 31.15 6.04
C LYS A 761 4.69 31.10 6.39
N ILE A 762 3.84 31.71 5.56
CA ILE A 762 2.39 31.75 5.75
C ILE A 762 1.72 31.04 4.59
N GLU A 763 1.01 29.96 4.88
CA GLU A 763 0.20 29.22 3.92
C GLU A 763 -1.27 29.59 4.12
N VAL A 764 -1.98 29.85 3.03
CA VAL A 764 -3.41 30.19 3.04
C VAL A 764 -4.14 29.20 2.15
N ASP A 765 -5.03 28.42 2.74
CA ASP A 765 -5.86 27.48 2.00
C ASP A 765 -6.68 28.24 0.93
N TYR A 766 -6.64 27.74 -0.31
CA TYR A 766 -7.40 28.32 -1.42
C TYR A 766 -8.91 28.20 -1.22
N THR A 767 -9.34 27.24 -0.40
CA THR A 767 -10.74 27.10 -0.03
C THR A 767 -11.10 28.08 1.07
N ARG A 768 -12.25 28.75 0.89
CA ARG A 768 -12.86 29.59 1.91
C ARG A 768 -14.27 29.13 2.20
N GLU A 769 -14.66 29.23 3.46
CA GLU A 769 -16.00 28.91 3.92
C GLU A 769 -16.80 30.21 4.00
N LEU A 770 -18.04 30.19 3.48
CA LEU A 770 -18.95 31.33 3.65
C LEU A 770 -19.28 31.49 5.13
N TYR A 771 -19.11 32.71 5.64
CA TYR A 771 -19.44 33.07 7.01
C TYR A 771 -20.38 34.26 7.00
N GLN A 772 -21.68 33.97 7.21
CA GLN A 772 -22.74 34.96 7.06
C GLN A 772 -22.74 35.58 5.63
N THR A 773 -23.33 36.75 5.44
CA THR A 773 -23.58 37.31 4.09
C THR A 773 -22.39 38.09 3.51
N ARG A 774 -21.48 38.59 4.36
CA ARG A 774 -20.40 39.50 3.94
C ARG A 774 -18.99 39.04 4.28
N CYS A 775 -18.85 37.91 4.96
CA CYS A 775 -17.55 37.40 5.41
C CYS A 775 -17.28 35.97 4.91
N THR A 776 -16.00 35.63 4.91
CA THR A 776 -15.52 34.29 4.63
C THR A 776 -14.43 33.92 5.63
N ILE A 777 -14.35 32.63 5.94
CA ILE A 777 -13.29 32.08 6.78
C ILE A 777 -12.20 31.52 5.87
N PHE A 778 -10.96 31.93 6.14
CA PHE A 778 -9.76 31.31 5.57
C PHE A 778 -9.11 30.39 6.60
N ARG A 779 -8.61 29.25 6.14
CA ARG A 779 -7.70 28.41 6.92
C ARG A 779 -6.27 28.86 6.64
N ILE A 780 -5.55 29.24 7.69
CA ILE A 780 -4.21 29.80 7.62
C ILE A 780 -3.28 28.91 8.41
N THR A 781 -2.15 28.57 7.84
CA THR A 781 -1.06 27.86 8.52
C THR A 781 0.16 28.77 8.57
N ILE A 782 0.72 28.93 9.76
CA ILE A 782 1.97 29.67 9.99
C ILE A 782 3.06 28.67 10.36
N LEU A 783 4.23 28.84 9.74
CA LEU A 783 5.42 28.04 9.96
C LEU A 783 6.46 28.88 10.69
N GLU A 784 6.70 28.60 11.96
CA GLU A 784 7.68 29.34 12.77
C GLU A 784 8.31 28.53 13.91
N GLU A 785 9.33 29.10 14.57
CA GLU A 785 9.87 28.56 15.82
C GLU A 785 8.79 28.59 16.93
N ASP A 786 8.81 27.61 17.83
CA ASP A 786 7.75 27.38 18.83
C ASP A 786 7.41 28.64 19.65
N GLU A 787 8.43 29.36 20.15
CA GLU A 787 8.25 30.58 20.92
C GLU A 787 7.48 31.66 20.13
N LYS A 788 7.76 31.79 18.83
CA LYS A 788 7.09 32.79 18.00
C LYS A 788 5.67 32.38 17.67
N LEU A 789 5.44 31.08 17.49
CA LEU A 789 4.14 30.50 17.24
C LEU A 789 3.21 30.69 18.44
N GLU A 790 3.69 30.44 19.65
CA GLU A 790 2.96 30.68 20.91
C GLU A 790 2.54 32.15 21.03
N GLN A 791 3.45 33.09 20.80
CA GLN A 791 3.12 34.53 20.80
C GLN A 791 2.01 34.90 19.80
N ILE A 792 2.00 34.27 18.62
CA ILE A 792 0.98 34.52 17.60
C ILE A 792 -0.36 33.93 18.04
N LEU A 793 -0.36 32.70 18.55
CA LEU A 793 -1.56 32.02 19.02
C LEU A 793 -2.19 32.74 20.22
N ASP A 794 -1.38 33.25 21.15
CA ASP A 794 -1.86 34.06 22.29
C ASP A 794 -2.53 35.37 21.86
N SER A 795 -2.12 35.92 20.71
CA SER A 795 -2.72 37.12 20.12
C SER A 795 -4.00 36.84 19.33
N PHE A 796 -4.33 35.57 19.10
CA PHE A 796 -5.48 35.12 18.31
C PHE A 796 -6.61 34.63 19.23
N ASP A 797 -7.83 35.09 18.95
CA ASP A 797 -9.04 34.59 19.60
C ASP A 797 -9.63 33.45 18.77
N VAL A 798 -9.52 32.23 19.26
CA VAL A 798 -9.95 31.00 18.56
C VAL A 798 -11.47 30.95 18.40
N GLU A 799 -12.23 31.41 19.40
CA GLU A 799 -13.69 31.40 19.37
C GLU A 799 -14.24 32.47 18.44
N ALA A 800 -13.71 33.70 18.55
CA ALA A 800 -14.10 34.81 17.70
C ALA A 800 -13.45 34.76 16.30
N ARG A 801 -12.50 33.83 16.07
CA ARG A 801 -11.80 33.60 14.80
C ARG A 801 -11.17 34.88 14.24
N LYS A 802 -10.57 35.70 15.11
CA LYS A 802 -9.95 37.00 14.80
C LYS A 802 -8.75 37.28 15.70
N PHE A 803 -7.87 38.18 15.30
CA PHE A 803 -6.85 38.67 16.23
C PHE A 803 -7.52 39.57 17.28
N LYS A 804 -7.04 39.55 18.52
CA LYS A 804 -7.61 40.36 19.63
C LYS A 804 -7.63 41.87 19.32
N ASN A 805 -6.70 42.32 18.49
CA ASN A 805 -6.60 43.71 18.04
C ASN A 805 -7.37 44.01 16.73
N ASP A 806 -8.11 43.04 16.18
CA ASP A 806 -8.95 43.26 15.00
C ASP A 806 -10.23 44.02 15.38
N THR A 807 -10.56 45.03 14.59
CA THR A 807 -11.88 45.68 14.63
C THR A 807 -12.96 44.63 14.36
N GLU A 808 -14.08 44.72 15.08
CA GLU A 808 -15.20 43.82 14.87
C GLU A 808 -15.76 43.92 13.44
N LEU A 809 -15.89 42.77 12.78
CA LEU A 809 -16.37 42.69 11.40
C LEU A 809 -17.90 42.58 11.40
N MET A 810 -18.58 43.49 10.70
CA MET A 810 -20.01 43.42 10.47
C MET A 810 -20.33 42.40 9.37
N CYS A 811 -20.46 41.13 9.74
CA CYS A 811 -20.64 40.02 8.82
C CYS A 811 -22.12 39.75 8.44
N SER A 812 -23.08 40.27 9.23
CA SER A 812 -24.52 40.14 9.00
C SER A 812 -25.15 41.48 8.60
N GLY A 813 -25.88 41.51 7.48
CA GLY A 813 -26.68 42.67 7.07
C GLY A 813 -27.73 42.30 6.02
N THR A 814 -28.92 42.91 6.11
CA THR A 814 -30.10 42.72 5.23
C THR A 814 -30.05 43.53 3.92
N GLN A 815 -29.00 44.33 3.69
CA GLN A 815 -28.84 45.05 2.43
C GLN A 815 -28.19 44.16 1.36
N PRO A 816 -28.79 44.05 0.16
CA PRO A 816 -28.25 43.25 -0.93
C PRO A 816 -26.83 43.70 -1.32
N LEU A 817 -26.00 42.73 -1.69
CA LEU A 817 -24.69 42.97 -2.30
C LEU A 817 -24.88 43.92 -3.50
N SER A 818 -24.02 44.94 -3.64
CA SER A 818 -24.06 45.82 -4.81
C SER A 818 -23.88 45.00 -6.10
N ALA A 819 -24.41 45.48 -7.23
CA ALA A 819 -24.26 44.81 -8.52
C ALA A 819 -22.78 44.52 -8.85
N GLU A 820 -21.86 45.42 -8.46
CA GLU A 820 -20.41 45.25 -8.58
C GLU A 820 -19.83 44.14 -7.67
N ALA A 821 -20.42 43.91 -6.49
CA ALA A 821 -20.02 42.83 -5.60
C ALA A 821 -20.54 41.46 -6.08
N ASN A 822 -21.73 41.43 -6.71
CA ASN A 822 -22.23 40.25 -7.40
C ASN A 822 -21.44 39.96 -8.69
N ASP A 823 -21.00 40.99 -9.41
CA ASP A 823 -20.14 40.85 -10.59
C ASP A 823 -18.71 40.42 -10.24
N ALA A 824 -18.16 40.86 -9.11
CA ALA A 824 -16.88 40.33 -8.61
C ALA A 824 -16.97 38.86 -8.15
N ILE A 825 -18.18 38.39 -7.79
CA ILE A 825 -18.46 36.99 -7.45
C ILE A 825 -18.65 36.15 -8.74
N SER A 826 -19.21 36.70 -9.82
CA SER A 826 -19.45 36.01 -11.09
C SER A 826 -18.28 36.09 -12.09
N GLN A 827 -17.42 37.12 -12.02
CA GLN A 827 -16.24 37.27 -12.90
C GLN A 827 -15.03 36.39 -12.51
N ASN A 828 -15.13 35.59 -11.44
CA ASN A 828 -14.13 34.56 -11.13
C ASN A 828 -14.42 33.20 -11.82
N ILE A 829 -15.28 33.17 -12.85
CA ILE A 829 -15.29 32.08 -13.82
C ILE A 829 -13.99 32.17 -14.64
N ILE A 830 -13.00 31.38 -14.22
CA ILE A 830 -11.72 31.24 -14.91
C ILE A 830 -11.99 30.50 -16.23
N THR A 831 -12.22 31.24 -17.31
CA THR A 831 -12.00 30.71 -18.66
C THR A 831 -10.50 30.74 -18.95
N SER A 832 -9.91 29.59 -19.26
CA SER A 832 -8.55 29.48 -19.78
C SER A 832 -8.41 30.29 -21.07
N SER A 833 -7.80 31.47 -21.03
CA SER A 833 -7.42 32.21 -22.23
C SER A 833 -6.13 31.61 -22.79
N SER A 834 -6.26 30.78 -23.83
CA SER A 834 -5.16 30.54 -24.77
C SER A 834 -5.01 31.81 -25.63
N SER A 835 -4.10 32.71 -25.27
CA SER A 835 -3.72 33.82 -26.13
C SER A 835 -2.79 33.31 -27.24
N SER A 836 -3.35 32.85 -28.35
CA SER A 836 -2.64 32.84 -29.63
C SER A 836 -2.66 34.26 -30.19
N LEU A 837 -1.50 34.92 -30.23
CA LEU A 837 -1.30 36.18 -30.94
C LEU A 837 -1.47 35.97 -32.45
N LEU A 838 -2.68 36.14 -32.97
CA LEU A 838 -2.93 36.43 -34.38
C LEU A 838 -4.07 37.45 -34.47
N SER A 839 -3.72 38.71 -34.72
CA SER A 839 -4.65 39.78 -35.08
C SER A 839 -5.22 39.53 -36.49
N PRO A 840 -6.52 39.76 -36.74
CA PRO A 840 -7.11 39.54 -38.05
C PRO A 840 -6.77 40.71 -39.00
N ILE A 841 -6.15 40.39 -40.14
CA ILE A 841 -5.98 41.32 -41.27
C ILE A 841 -7.32 41.35 -42.04
N PRO A 842 -7.85 42.53 -42.42
CA PRO A 842 -9.13 42.62 -43.12
C PRO A 842 -9.06 42.06 -44.54
N LEU A 843 -10.12 41.35 -44.92
CA LEU A 843 -10.30 40.49 -46.09
C LEU A 843 -10.27 41.21 -47.47
N SER A 844 -9.84 42.47 -47.55
CA SER A 844 -9.81 43.26 -48.80
C SER A 844 -8.42 43.35 -49.46
N LYS A 845 -7.39 42.70 -48.91
CA LYS A 845 -6.04 42.63 -49.50
C LYS A 845 -5.60 41.23 -49.96
N LEU A 846 -6.42 40.19 -49.76
CA LEU A 846 -6.06 38.81 -50.11
C LEU A 846 -6.26 38.47 -51.61
N LEU A 847 -7.00 39.30 -52.35
CA LEU A 847 -7.31 39.08 -53.77
C LEU A 847 -6.27 39.66 -54.75
N LEU A 848 -5.23 40.35 -54.26
CA LEU A 848 -4.15 40.91 -55.09
C LEU A 848 -2.83 40.12 -55.02
N VAL A 849 -2.74 39.13 -54.11
CA VAL A 849 -1.51 38.32 -53.91
C VAL A 849 -1.57 36.99 -54.69
N PHE A 850 -2.77 36.48 -55.01
CA PHE A 850 -2.93 35.26 -55.80
C PHE A 850 -2.73 35.44 -57.32
N ALA A 851 -2.64 36.68 -57.82
CA ALA A 851 -2.38 36.95 -59.24
C ALA A 851 -0.88 37.05 -59.60
N ALA A 852 0.03 37.06 -58.62
CA ALA A 852 1.47 37.24 -58.86
C ALA A 852 2.33 35.96 -58.69
N ALA A 853 1.78 34.87 -58.18
CA ALA A 853 2.53 33.62 -57.93
C ALA A 853 2.41 32.57 -59.06
N ALA A 854 1.66 32.84 -60.13
CA ALA A 854 1.54 31.94 -61.28
C ALA A 854 2.58 32.20 -62.40
N ALA A 855 3.55 33.10 -62.20
CA ALA A 855 4.53 33.50 -63.22
C ALA A 855 6.00 33.21 -62.85
N LEU A 856 6.30 32.47 -61.77
CA LEU A 856 7.67 32.06 -61.41
C LEU A 856 7.78 30.54 -61.21
N HIS A 857 7.34 29.79 -62.21
CA HIS A 857 7.85 28.44 -62.51
C HIS A 857 7.85 28.22 -64.03
N PHE A 858 8.63 29.08 -64.71
CA PHE A 858 9.31 28.77 -65.96
C PHE A 858 10.62 29.58 -65.97
N LEU A 859 11.62 29.04 -65.27
CA LEU A 859 13.07 29.10 -65.54
C LEU A 859 13.80 28.32 -64.44
#